data_AF-A0ABD0SBF7-F1
#
_entry.id   AF-A0ABD0SBF7-F1
#
_cell.length_a   1.000
_cell.length_b   1.000
_cell.length_c   1.000
_cell.angle_alpha   90.00
_cell.angle_beta   90.00
_cell.angle_gamma   90.00
#
_symmetry.space_group_name_H-M   'P 1'
#
loop_
_entity.id
_entity.type
_entity.pdbx_description
1 polymer ?
#
loop_
_entity_poly.entity_id
_entity_poly.type
_entity_poly.pdbx_seq_one_letter_code
_entity_poly.pdbx_strand_id
1 'polypeptide(L)'
;MELHRPFIVLLFILATAHCNIWSSSIENSLKDQRVEGQNVITWCTISGPEQEKCETLMRTAMLDKGLFGADYIELQCKRAFDTEECMTWVDRGEASLIGLDAGEVYVAGRYHSLVPIMMELYGRSEPYQYAVAVVNKGGLPAVQPGSGLHALRGAKACFPGVGALAGWVMPIHVLMQEGGLKITDCNNHVKSAIEFFGESCAPNSLKDYYNPIGDNSDKLCKLCTGGAGFRCTLADPYAGYEGALKCLVANGTGEIAFVRDTTIQHALLSRKILGGVSEDHFELICRDGSRRPVTEWENCNWGRVPADAIVTSSAATPHQRKRYQNFLHRLVQLYGQPNPLNRNSNRTSGYQSRDGYGNPYMSSTEPARKPYDPYRQNNFDYNQNRANDNEIRSSTYSPFQPRVDAGGQPIELPFQLFNSNGTTDLLLQDATINFLVLTEEEQAASHILNNKFVGDQAEKAVLGIRNCPVKRAMLCVTSDAEMDKCIKMRVALKAAYLSPTLVCWRGHSTRHCERAIAEGACDFALFDAADMLHAASTHRLVPFMQEVYTSGDNWYYAVAVAKEQDPDTDLTYLRGKNTCHTGIGMAAGWVYPLAYLISNGWIRSYACDGAHAAAEYFTKSCAPGALSSEYVDSNTVPQDNLCHLCHGASFRRCRRDASEDYYGHVGAIRCMVEGGGDVAFVRHTAPAEVSGGRRREWWARDLLPDDLQLLCPDGTRAKMHEYKNCNLGKVPGSVMMGRANHTELDTYSNLMIYAQQLYGATASDEFSFSMFYSQPPYADLIFSDAAVRLKPLPHKQRSADIIAGKALPRAARIVSCDAPQSAYYIAADTNFLSAAYRNGVVGVVVAMAIFVVALVR
;
A
#
# COMPACT_ATOMS: atom_id res chain seq x y z
N MET A 1 78.42 -29.93 12.55
CA MET A 1 78.47 -28.61 11.88
C MET A 1 77.09 -28.00 11.97
N GLU A 2 77.07 -26.77 12.45
CA GLU A 2 75.93 -25.99 12.90
C GLU A 2 74.85 -25.80 11.83
N LEU A 3 73.58 -25.65 12.25
CA LEU A 3 72.86 -24.38 12.07
C LEU A 3 71.61 -24.28 12.98
N HIS A 4 71.62 -23.26 13.84
CA HIS A 4 70.56 -22.48 14.49
C HIS A 4 69.17 -23.05 14.89
N ARG A 5 68.94 -23.11 16.24
CA ARG A 5 67.94 -22.37 17.07
C ARG A 5 66.53 -22.01 16.50
N PRO A 6 65.48 -21.87 17.35
CA PRO A 6 64.98 -22.77 18.41
C PRO A 6 63.42 -22.81 18.54
N PHE A 7 62.96 -23.73 19.37
CA PHE A 7 61.68 -23.77 20.08
C PHE A 7 61.04 -22.41 20.40
N ILE A 8 59.80 -22.22 19.94
CA ILE A 8 58.59 -21.65 20.58
C ILE A 8 57.48 -21.77 19.51
N VAL A 9 56.21 -21.88 19.90
CA VAL A 9 55.01 -22.07 19.03
C VAL A 9 54.59 -23.53 18.73
N LEU A 10 54.78 -24.46 19.67
CA LEU A 10 54.02 -25.73 19.64
C LEU A 10 53.19 -25.97 20.92
N LEU A 11 52.68 -24.89 21.49
CA LEU A 11 51.76 -24.90 22.65
C LEU A 11 50.50 -24.03 22.43
N PHE A 12 50.23 -23.63 21.19
CA PHE A 12 49.12 -22.72 20.85
C PHE A 12 48.11 -23.23 19.81
N ILE A 13 48.13 -24.53 19.45
CA ILE A 13 47.23 -25.08 18.41
C ILE A 13 46.39 -26.28 18.92
N LEU A 14 46.29 -26.48 20.23
CA LEU A 14 45.38 -27.48 20.84
C LEU A 14 44.38 -26.86 21.83
N ALA A 15 43.91 -25.64 21.54
CA ALA A 15 42.87 -24.96 22.31
C ALA A 15 41.76 -24.33 21.43
N THR A 16 41.58 -24.80 20.20
CA THR A 16 40.50 -24.33 19.29
C THR A 16 39.86 -25.49 18.53
N ALA A 17 39.43 -26.52 19.24
CA ALA A 17 38.49 -27.51 18.71
C ALA A 17 37.97 -28.34 19.89
N HIS A 18 36.93 -27.83 20.57
CA HIS A 18 35.95 -28.53 21.41
C HIS A 18 35.37 -27.56 22.46
N CYS A 19 34.64 -26.55 21.98
CA CYS A 19 33.60 -25.86 22.74
C CYS A 19 32.81 -25.01 21.74
N ASN A 20 31.94 -25.64 20.95
CA ASN A 20 31.02 -24.95 20.04
C ASN A 20 29.82 -25.85 19.71
N ILE A 21 29.29 -26.51 20.73
CA ILE A 21 27.94 -27.09 20.75
C ILE A 21 27.56 -26.98 22.23
N TRP A 22 26.47 -26.27 22.56
CA TRP A 22 26.03 -25.83 23.90
C TRP A 22 26.36 -24.39 24.34
N SER A 23 26.17 -23.38 23.47
CA SER A 23 25.88 -22.00 23.95
C SER A 23 24.80 -21.25 23.19
N SER A 24 23.99 -21.92 22.35
CA SER A 24 22.91 -21.28 21.58
C SER A 24 21.49 -21.48 22.14
N SER A 25 21.34 -21.88 23.41
CA SER A 25 20.00 -22.00 24.03
C SER A 25 19.80 -21.27 25.36
N ILE A 26 20.71 -20.38 25.76
CA ILE A 26 20.54 -19.54 26.98
C ILE A 26 20.91 -18.07 26.70
N GLU A 27 20.58 -17.56 25.51
CA GLU A 27 20.65 -16.12 25.21
C GLU A 27 19.33 -15.53 24.66
N ASN A 28 18.27 -16.35 24.61
CA ASN A 28 16.93 -15.93 24.16
C ASN A 28 15.86 -15.93 25.29
N SER A 29 16.27 -15.86 26.56
CA SER A 29 15.32 -15.80 27.69
C SER A 29 15.59 -14.70 28.72
N LEU A 30 16.40 -13.69 28.37
CA LEU A 30 16.68 -12.52 29.23
C LEU A 30 16.64 -11.19 28.46
N LYS A 31 15.77 -11.05 27.46
CA LYS A 31 15.15 -9.74 27.19
C LYS A 31 13.92 -9.66 28.08
N ASP A 32 14.21 -9.39 29.34
CA ASP A 32 13.22 -8.98 30.33
C ASP A 32 12.43 -7.80 29.73
N GLN A 33 11.11 -7.95 29.63
CA GLN A 33 10.22 -6.88 29.20
C GLN A 33 10.41 -5.71 30.17
N ARG A 34 11.09 -4.65 29.72
CA ARG A 34 11.32 -3.41 30.51
C ARG A 34 10.03 -2.58 30.67
N VAL A 35 8.91 -3.18 31.06
CA VAL A 35 7.65 -2.46 31.27
C VAL A 35 7.10 -2.65 32.69
N GLU A 36 7.68 -3.53 33.51
CA GLU A 36 7.33 -3.61 34.94
C GLU A 36 8.32 -2.86 35.84
N GLY A 37 7.81 -1.85 36.57
CA GLY A 37 8.44 -1.32 37.78
C GLY A 37 9.39 -0.13 37.65
N GLN A 38 9.63 0.44 36.46
CA GLN A 38 10.53 1.59 36.35
C GLN A 38 9.86 2.92 36.76
N ASN A 39 10.47 3.62 37.72
CA ASN A 39 10.15 5.01 38.09
C ASN A 39 10.67 6.02 37.06
N VAL A 40 10.68 5.68 35.77
CA VAL A 40 11.25 6.49 34.69
C VAL A 40 10.23 6.58 33.55
N ILE A 41 10.00 7.79 33.05
CA ILE A 41 9.28 8.08 31.81
C ILE A 41 10.29 8.64 30.82
N THR A 42 10.38 8.05 29.64
CA THR A 42 11.12 8.64 28.52
C THR A 42 10.14 9.35 27.59
N TRP A 43 10.18 10.67 27.57
CA TRP A 43 9.46 11.49 26.59
C TRP A 43 10.25 11.52 25.29
N CYS A 44 9.60 11.15 24.21
CA CYS A 44 10.21 11.13 22.90
C CYS A 44 9.93 12.43 22.15
N THR A 45 10.98 13.04 21.59
CA THR A 45 10.96 14.34 20.91
C THR A 45 11.35 14.16 19.45
N ILE A 46 10.89 15.05 18.55
CA ILE A 46 11.13 14.93 17.11
C ILE A 46 12.03 16.04 16.55
N SER A 47 12.36 17.07 17.35
CA SER A 47 13.22 18.17 16.92
C SER A 47 14.26 18.58 17.97
N GLY A 48 15.30 19.29 17.54
CA GLY A 48 16.33 19.85 18.44
C GLY A 48 15.74 20.79 19.50
N PRO A 49 14.95 21.82 19.11
CA PRO A 49 14.32 22.72 20.07
C PRO A 49 13.38 22.01 21.06
N GLU A 50 12.69 20.96 20.61
CA GLU A 50 11.82 20.18 21.46
C GLU A 50 12.60 19.34 22.48
N GLN A 51 13.73 18.75 22.07
CA GLN A 51 14.65 18.06 22.98
C GLN A 51 15.18 19.02 24.05
N GLU A 52 15.59 20.24 23.68
CA GLU A 52 16.07 21.24 24.65
C GLU A 52 14.97 21.65 25.65
N LYS A 53 13.73 21.82 25.19
CA LYS A 53 12.57 22.09 26.06
C LYS A 53 12.29 20.91 27.00
N CYS A 54 12.37 19.68 26.49
CA CYS A 54 12.19 18.48 27.29
C CYS A 54 13.26 18.34 28.37
N GLU A 55 14.53 18.55 28.04
CA GLU A 55 15.63 18.46 29.00
C GLU A 55 15.55 19.55 30.07
N THR A 56 15.05 20.73 29.71
CA THR A 56 14.76 21.80 30.66
C THR A 56 13.63 21.38 31.60
N LEU A 57 12.53 20.83 31.06
CA LEU A 57 11.43 20.30 31.87
C LEU A 57 11.92 19.20 32.84
N MET A 58 12.74 18.28 32.34
CA MET A 58 13.36 17.21 33.13
C MET A 58 14.15 17.76 34.32
N ARG A 59 15.05 18.72 34.07
CA ARG A 59 15.87 19.34 35.12
C ARG A 59 14.99 20.06 36.15
N THR A 60 14.00 20.81 35.71
CA THR A 60 13.09 21.54 36.60
C THR A 60 12.23 20.60 37.44
N ALA A 61 11.65 19.55 36.84
CA ALA A 61 10.87 18.55 37.56
C ALA A 61 11.71 17.79 38.59
N MET A 62 12.98 17.51 38.29
CA MET A 62 13.92 16.87 39.21
C MET A 62 14.23 17.75 40.43
N LEU A 63 14.44 19.06 40.23
CA LEU A 63 14.65 20.02 41.31
C LEU A 63 13.41 20.15 42.21
N ASP A 64 12.23 20.16 41.60
CA ASP A 64 10.94 20.26 42.27
C ASP A 64 10.40 18.90 42.75
N LYS A 65 11.20 17.82 42.79
CA LYS A 65 10.77 16.46 43.15
C LYS A 65 9.90 16.40 44.42
N GLY A 66 10.23 17.19 45.44
CA GLY A 66 9.46 17.27 46.68
C GLY A 66 8.01 17.77 46.48
N LEU A 67 7.76 18.61 45.47
CA LEU A 67 6.44 19.12 45.12
C LEU A 67 5.56 18.07 44.43
N PHE A 68 6.15 17.03 43.84
CA PHE A 68 5.39 15.97 43.18
C PHE A 68 4.88 14.88 44.14
N GLY A 69 5.50 14.73 45.32
CA GLY A 69 5.09 13.74 46.30
C GLY A 69 5.13 12.31 45.74
N ALA A 70 4.05 11.54 45.96
CA ALA A 70 3.93 10.16 45.49
C ALA A 70 3.79 10.02 43.97
N ASP A 71 3.41 11.10 43.27
CA ASP A 71 3.21 11.11 41.82
C ASP A 71 4.50 11.38 41.04
N TYR A 72 5.65 11.54 41.72
CA TYR A 72 6.93 11.77 41.06
C TYR A 72 7.36 10.56 40.22
N ILE A 73 7.77 10.84 38.98
CA ILE A 73 8.41 9.90 38.08
C ILE A 73 9.61 10.63 37.47
N GLU A 74 10.75 9.96 37.38
CA GLU A 74 11.94 10.51 36.73
C GLU A 74 11.68 10.69 35.23
N LEU A 75 11.84 11.91 34.72
CA LEU A 75 11.67 12.20 33.30
C LEU A 75 13.00 12.04 32.58
N GLN A 76 13.00 11.44 31.40
CA GLN A 76 14.11 11.39 30.47
C GLN A 76 13.63 11.82 29.08
N CYS A 77 14.55 12.31 28.24
CA CYS A 77 14.23 12.85 26.92
C CYS A 77 15.05 12.13 25.86
N LYS A 78 14.38 11.57 24.85
CA LYS A 78 15.04 10.86 23.74
C LYS A 78 14.57 11.44 22.41
N ARG A 79 15.49 11.96 21.61
CA ARG A 79 15.17 12.57 20.32
C ARG A 79 15.20 11.55 19.19
N ALA A 80 14.07 11.39 18.51
CA ALA A 80 13.92 10.65 17.26
C ALA A 80 14.25 11.54 16.05
N PHE A 81 14.41 10.92 14.89
CA PHE A 81 14.53 11.60 13.61
C PHE A 81 13.19 12.18 13.14
N ASP A 82 12.10 11.45 13.37
CA ASP A 82 10.74 11.87 13.03
C ASP A 82 9.69 11.22 13.96
N THR A 83 8.41 11.57 13.73
CA THR A 83 7.28 11.03 14.49
C THR A 83 7.15 9.51 14.41
N GLU A 84 7.51 8.88 13.29
CA GLU A 84 7.34 7.43 13.09
C GLU A 84 8.38 6.62 13.83
N GLU A 85 9.64 7.04 13.80
CA GLU A 85 10.68 6.44 14.63
C GLU A 85 10.31 6.55 16.10
N CYS A 86 9.77 7.70 16.50
CA CYS A 86 9.30 7.93 17.86
C CYS A 86 8.15 7.00 18.25
N MET A 87 7.12 6.86 17.39
CA MET A 87 6.04 5.89 17.59
C MET A 87 6.57 4.45 17.70
N THR A 88 7.55 4.09 16.87
CA THR A 88 8.22 2.77 16.90
C THR A 88 8.97 2.54 18.22
N TRP A 89 9.65 3.56 18.74
CA TRP A 89 10.34 3.47 20.03
C TRP A 89 9.35 3.32 21.20
N VAL A 90 8.21 4.02 21.16
CA VAL A 90 7.17 3.83 22.18
C VAL A 90 6.56 2.43 22.10
N ASP A 91 6.28 1.95 20.89
CA ASP A 91 5.73 0.60 20.65
C ASP A 91 6.67 -0.50 21.18
N ARG A 92 7.98 -0.34 20.98
CA ARG A 92 9.03 -1.25 21.48
C ARG A 92 9.39 -1.05 22.96
N GLY A 93 8.83 -0.05 23.64
CA GLY A 93 9.15 0.30 25.03
C GLY A 93 10.54 0.94 25.22
N GLU A 94 11.15 1.45 24.15
CA GLU A 94 12.37 2.27 24.24
C GLU A 94 12.08 3.73 24.62
N ALA A 95 10.86 4.18 24.39
CA ALA A 95 10.29 5.42 24.88
C ALA A 95 8.94 5.14 25.57
N SER A 96 8.45 6.08 26.38
CA SER A 96 7.23 5.90 27.16
C SER A 96 6.05 6.74 26.65
N LEU A 97 6.32 7.98 26.25
CA LEU A 97 5.30 8.97 25.88
C LEU A 97 5.73 9.77 24.64
N ILE A 98 4.73 10.17 23.85
CA ILE A 98 4.84 11.16 22.78
C ILE A 98 3.51 11.93 22.67
N GLY A 99 3.58 13.23 22.36
CA GLY A 99 2.41 14.02 21.94
C GLY A 99 2.21 13.94 20.44
N LEU A 100 0.97 13.69 19.99
CA LEU A 100 0.64 13.48 18.57
C LEU A 100 -0.54 14.31 18.12
N ASP A 101 -0.51 14.77 16.86
CA ASP A 101 -1.70 15.29 16.18
C ASP A 101 -2.76 14.20 16.11
N ALA A 102 -4.05 14.55 16.22
CA ALA A 102 -5.09 13.53 16.26
C ALA A 102 -5.15 12.62 15.01
N GLY A 103 -4.67 13.09 13.85
CA GLY A 103 -4.51 12.26 12.65
C GLY A 103 -3.39 11.24 12.80
N GLU A 104 -2.30 11.63 13.46
CA GLU A 104 -1.18 10.74 13.81
C GLU A 104 -1.57 9.77 14.92
N VAL A 105 -2.46 10.12 15.85
CA VAL A 105 -2.97 9.19 16.87
C VAL A 105 -3.71 8.00 16.23
N TYR A 106 -4.43 8.23 15.13
CA TYR A 106 -5.02 7.15 14.36
C TYR A 106 -3.95 6.22 13.76
N VAL A 107 -2.91 6.80 13.16
CA VAL A 107 -1.77 6.04 12.63
C VAL A 107 -1.08 5.26 13.76
N ALA A 108 -0.90 5.90 14.91
CA ALA A 108 -0.27 5.35 16.11
C ALA A 108 -1.02 4.16 16.69
N GLY A 109 -2.35 4.16 16.72
CA GLY A 109 -3.13 3.00 17.18
C GLY A 109 -3.32 1.92 16.11
N ARG A 110 -3.13 2.28 14.83
CA ARG A 110 -3.35 1.39 13.68
C ARG A 110 -2.09 0.61 13.32
N TYR A 111 -0.97 1.29 13.20
CA TYR A 111 0.30 0.72 12.69
C TYR A 111 1.31 0.47 13.80
N HIS A 112 1.09 1.12 14.94
CA HIS A 112 1.81 0.85 16.17
C HIS A 112 0.77 0.40 17.20
N SER A 113 1.20 -0.27 18.27
CA SER A 113 0.28 -0.72 19.31
C SER A 113 0.17 0.38 20.37
N LEU A 114 -0.17 1.61 19.97
CA LEU A 114 -0.22 2.77 20.87
C LEU A 114 -1.66 3.16 21.23
N VAL A 115 -1.84 3.71 22.44
CA VAL A 115 -3.12 4.16 22.96
C VAL A 115 -3.01 5.57 23.53
N PRO A 116 -4.01 6.43 23.30
CA PRO A 116 -4.06 7.75 23.92
C PRO A 116 -4.43 7.64 25.39
N ILE A 117 -3.83 8.45 26.25
CA ILE A 117 -4.14 8.50 27.68
C ILE A 117 -4.73 9.85 28.11
N MET A 118 -4.45 10.92 27.37
CA MET A 118 -4.90 12.28 27.66
C MET A 118 -5.05 13.07 26.37
N MET A 119 -6.04 13.96 26.31
CA MET A 119 -6.23 14.92 25.21
C MET A 119 -5.99 16.35 25.69
N GLU A 120 -5.39 17.19 24.87
CA GLU A 120 -5.26 18.62 25.13
C GLU A 120 -6.64 19.31 25.18
N LEU A 121 -6.72 20.38 25.95
CA LEU A 121 -7.87 21.28 26.01
C LEU A 121 -7.44 22.68 25.65
N TYR A 122 -8.26 23.35 24.86
CA TYR A 122 -8.02 24.73 24.40
C TYR A 122 -9.08 25.68 24.95
N GLY A 123 -8.86 26.99 24.83
CA GLY A 123 -9.87 28.05 24.95
C GLY A 123 -10.90 27.86 26.07
N ARG A 124 -12.09 27.36 25.71
CA ARG A 124 -13.24 27.13 26.62
C ARG A 124 -13.27 25.73 27.25
N SER A 125 -12.10 25.13 27.47
CA SER A 125 -11.95 23.74 27.89
C SER A 125 -12.55 22.76 26.87
N GLU A 126 -12.32 23.05 25.59
CA GLU A 126 -12.81 22.25 24.47
C GLU A 126 -11.71 21.28 23.99
N PRO A 127 -12.01 19.97 23.86
CA PRO A 127 -11.07 18.96 23.34
C PRO A 127 -11.11 18.87 21.81
N TYR A 128 -11.33 20.00 21.14
CA TYR A 128 -11.42 20.07 19.68
C TYR A 128 -11.02 21.46 19.17
N GLN A 129 -10.69 21.51 17.88
CA GLN A 129 -10.35 22.71 17.11
C GLN A 129 -11.08 22.69 15.77
N TYR A 130 -10.93 23.75 14.98
CA TYR A 130 -11.51 23.87 13.64
C TYR A 130 -10.42 23.82 12.57
N ALA A 131 -10.61 22.98 11.55
CA ALA A 131 -9.79 23.02 10.35
C ALA A 131 -10.21 24.22 9.48
N VAL A 132 -9.27 25.09 9.12
CA VAL A 132 -9.55 26.31 8.37
C VAL A 132 -8.61 26.47 7.17
N ALA A 133 -9.11 27.10 6.12
CA ALA A 133 -8.37 27.45 4.93
C ALA A 133 -8.12 28.96 4.90
N VAL A 134 -6.85 29.36 5.09
CA VAL A 134 -6.44 30.76 5.19
C VAL A 134 -5.84 31.21 3.87
N VAL A 135 -6.24 32.39 3.41
CA VAL A 135 -5.69 33.05 2.21
C VAL A 135 -5.33 34.50 2.50
N ASN A 136 -4.42 35.05 1.70
CA ASN A 136 -4.20 36.49 1.67
C ASN A 136 -5.46 37.19 1.15
N LYS A 137 -5.81 38.34 1.70
CA LYS A 137 -6.99 39.12 1.32
C LYS A 137 -6.95 39.46 -0.17
N GLY A 138 -8.02 39.13 -0.88
CA GLY A 138 -8.11 39.25 -2.34
C GLY A 138 -7.37 38.17 -3.14
N GLY A 139 -6.65 37.25 -2.49
CA GLY A 139 -6.04 36.07 -3.11
C GLY A 139 -7.10 35.06 -3.57
N LEU A 140 -6.79 34.27 -4.61
CA LEU A 140 -7.69 33.27 -5.22
C LEU A 140 -9.10 33.82 -5.58
N PRO A 141 -9.20 34.92 -6.36
CA PRO A 141 -10.49 35.59 -6.64
C PRO A 141 -11.50 34.71 -7.40
N ALA A 142 -11.03 33.64 -8.04
CA ALA A 142 -11.85 32.65 -8.71
C ALA A 142 -12.69 31.80 -7.74
N VAL A 143 -12.30 31.70 -6.47
CA VAL A 143 -13.06 30.96 -5.44
C VAL A 143 -14.18 31.85 -4.92
N GLN A 144 -15.40 31.54 -5.35
CA GLN A 144 -16.63 32.25 -5.00
C GLN A 144 -17.79 31.25 -4.81
N PRO A 145 -18.91 31.67 -4.19
CA PRO A 145 -20.08 30.80 -3.97
C PRO A 145 -20.62 30.06 -5.21
N GLY A 146 -20.45 30.62 -6.41
CA GLY A 146 -20.89 29.99 -7.66
C GLY A 146 -19.95 28.88 -8.17
N SER A 147 -18.64 29.02 -7.98
CA SER A 147 -17.64 28.02 -8.37
C SER A 147 -17.37 26.99 -7.27
N GLY A 148 -17.68 27.34 -6.03
CA GLY A 148 -17.32 26.60 -4.84
C GLY A 148 -15.81 26.32 -4.76
N LEU A 149 -15.47 25.17 -4.19
CA LEU A 149 -14.09 24.72 -3.99
C LEU A 149 -13.41 24.20 -5.27
N HIS A 150 -14.15 24.01 -6.38
CA HIS A 150 -13.57 23.56 -7.65
C HIS A 150 -12.51 24.52 -8.21
N ALA A 151 -12.65 25.81 -7.90
CA ALA A 151 -11.71 26.85 -8.31
C ALA A 151 -10.33 26.77 -7.61
N LEU A 152 -10.17 25.88 -6.62
CA LEU A 152 -8.87 25.62 -5.98
C LEU A 152 -7.95 24.71 -6.82
N ARG A 153 -8.43 24.18 -7.96
CA ARG A 153 -7.61 23.37 -8.85
C ARG A 153 -6.44 24.19 -9.40
N GLY A 154 -5.23 23.69 -9.21
CA GLY A 154 -3.98 24.33 -9.61
C GLY A 154 -3.50 25.41 -8.66
N ALA A 155 -4.17 25.62 -7.52
CA ALA A 155 -3.73 26.57 -6.50
C ALA A 155 -2.46 26.09 -5.80
N LYS A 156 -1.57 27.01 -5.46
CA LYS A 156 -0.34 26.73 -4.70
C LYS A 156 -0.65 26.60 -3.21
N ALA A 157 -0.72 25.37 -2.71
CA ALA A 157 -1.12 25.10 -1.33
C ALA A 157 0.08 24.88 -0.38
N CYS A 158 -0.09 25.34 0.86
CA CYS A 158 0.82 25.15 1.97
C CYS A 158 0.17 24.23 3.03
N PHE A 159 0.77 23.09 3.26
CA PHE A 159 0.31 22.07 4.21
C PHE A 159 1.32 21.93 5.35
N PRO A 160 0.86 21.67 6.59
CA PRO A 160 1.76 21.44 7.72
C PRO A 160 2.54 20.13 7.59
N GLY A 161 1.93 19.13 6.95
CA GLY A 161 2.51 17.81 6.73
C GLY A 161 1.45 16.82 6.27
N VAL A 162 1.84 15.86 5.45
CA VAL A 162 0.97 14.76 5.03
C VAL A 162 0.63 13.89 6.25
N GLY A 163 -0.66 13.70 6.50
CA GLY A 163 -1.19 12.98 7.66
C GLY A 163 -1.78 13.86 8.76
N ALA A 164 -1.44 15.15 8.80
CA ALA A 164 -2.01 16.10 9.76
C ALA A 164 -3.53 16.20 9.59
N LEU A 165 -4.31 16.10 10.66
CA LEU A 165 -5.76 15.97 10.55
C LEU A 165 -6.41 17.24 10.00
N ALA A 166 -6.14 18.39 10.61
CA ALA A 166 -6.71 19.68 10.18
C ALA A 166 -6.07 20.19 8.90
N GLY A 167 -4.78 19.94 8.73
CA GLY A 167 -4.01 20.48 7.61
C GLY A 167 -4.09 19.67 6.33
N TRP A 168 -4.23 18.35 6.40
CA TRP A 168 -4.17 17.47 5.24
C TRP A 168 -5.42 16.60 5.08
N VAL A 169 -5.73 15.76 6.08
CA VAL A 169 -6.80 14.76 5.97
C VAL A 169 -8.17 15.42 5.74
N MET A 170 -8.52 16.42 6.55
CA MET A 170 -9.79 17.15 6.43
C MET A 170 -9.90 17.90 5.09
N PRO A 171 -8.91 18.73 4.66
CA PRO A 171 -8.94 19.39 3.36
C PRO A 171 -9.04 18.44 2.18
N ILE A 172 -8.23 17.38 2.13
CA ILE A 172 -8.27 16.42 1.03
C ILE A 172 -9.63 15.72 1.00
N HIS A 173 -10.19 15.32 2.15
CA HIS A 173 -11.51 14.72 2.21
C HIS A 173 -12.61 15.66 1.71
N VAL A 174 -12.64 16.92 2.16
CA VAL A 174 -13.62 17.93 1.72
C VAL A 174 -13.48 18.17 0.21
N LEU A 175 -12.26 18.25 -0.32
CA LEU A 175 -12.03 18.44 -1.76
C LEU A 175 -12.43 17.21 -2.60
N MET A 176 -12.33 16.00 -2.06
CA MET A 176 -12.84 14.79 -2.71
C MET A 176 -14.37 14.78 -2.80
N GLN A 177 -15.07 15.29 -1.78
CA GLN A 177 -16.54 15.32 -1.73
C GLN A 177 -17.13 16.51 -2.51
N GLU A 178 -16.57 17.71 -2.31
CA GLU A 178 -17.18 18.99 -2.71
C GLU A 178 -16.27 19.77 -3.68
N GLY A 179 -14.95 19.56 -3.65
CA GLY A 179 -13.97 20.31 -4.47
C GLY A 179 -13.64 19.71 -5.83
N GLY A 180 -14.16 18.53 -6.16
CA GLY A 180 -13.89 17.85 -7.43
C GLY A 180 -12.45 17.31 -7.57
N LEU A 181 -11.79 17.03 -6.45
CA LEU A 181 -10.53 16.28 -6.43
C LEU A 181 -10.79 14.85 -6.91
N LYS A 182 -10.24 14.50 -8.06
CA LYS A 182 -10.41 13.17 -8.67
C LYS A 182 -9.42 12.20 -8.04
N ILE A 183 -9.92 11.04 -7.61
CA ILE A 183 -9.09 9.95 -7.09
C ILE A 183 -8.34 9.32 -8.25
N THR A 184 -7.04 9.61 -8.36
CA THR A 184 -6.17 9.01 -9.37
C THR A 184 -5.65 7.64 -8.94
N ASP A 185 -5.48 7.47 -7.63
CA ASP A 185 -5.02 6.23 -7.02
C ASP A 185 -5.73 6.03 -5.67
N CYS A 186 -6.40 4.89 -5.53
CA CYS A 186 -7.16 4.56 -4.33
C CYS A 186 -6.28 4.26 -3.12
N ASN A 187 -5.03 3.86 -3.33
CA ASN A 187 -4.10 3.51 -2.25
C ASN A 187 -3.07 4.62 -2.00
N ASN A 188 -3.13 5.71 -2.78
CA ASN A 188 -2.21 6.84 -2.67
C ASN A 188 -2.93 8.17 -2.94
N HIS A 189 -3.48 8.74 -1.86
CA HIS A 189 -4.16 10.02 -1.89
C HIS A 189 -3.23 11.21 -2.18
N VAL A 190 -1.91 11.08 -1.94
CA VAL A 190 -0.91 12.11 -2.29
C VAL A 190 -0.84 12.30 -3.80
N LYS A 191 -0.90 11.22 -4.58
CA LYS A 191 -0.94 11.28 -6.05
C LYS A 191 -2.15 12.05 -6.57
N SER A 192 -3.30 11.86 -5.92
CA SER A 192 -4.53 12.59 -6.25
C SER A 192 -4.42 14.08 -5.91
N ALA A 193 -3.75 14.42 -4.80
CA ALA A 193 -3.48 15.80 -4.41
C ALA A 193 -2.45 16.48 -5.34
N ILE A 194 -1.41 15.76 -5.77
CA ILE A 194 -0.41 16.22 -6.76
C ILE A 194 -1.11 16.69 -8.05
N GLU A 195 -2.07 15.91 -8.54
CA GLU A 195 -2.81 16.24 -9.77
C GLU A 195 -3.79 17.41 -9.58
N PHE A 196 -4.27 17.62 -8.36
CA PHE A 196 -5.21 18.71 -8.05
C PHE A 196 -4.52 20.05 -7.84
N PHE A 197 -3.48 20.12 -7.00
CA PHE A 197 -2.81 21.37 -6.64
C PHE A 197 -1.60 21.71 -7.51
N GLY A 198 -0.91 20.69 -8.05
CA GLY A 198 0.34 20.91 -8.77
C GLY A 198 1.48 21.29 -7.82
N GLU A 199 2.18 22.40 -8.11
CA GLU A 199 3.31 22.84 -7.29
C GLU A 199 2.83 23.35 -5.92
N SER A 200 3.31 22.75 -4.84
CA SER A 200 2.87 23.06 -3.48
C SER A 200 3.97 22.74 -2.46
N CYS A 201 3.71 22.99 -1.16
CA CYS A 201 4.53 22.43 -0.07
C CYS A 201 3.66 21.54 0.84
N ALA A 202 3.92 20.23 0.78
CA ALA A 202 3.37 19.22 1.66
C ALA A 202 4.51 18.35 2.21
N PRO A 203 5.06 18.70 3.39
CA PRO A 203 6.06 17.90 4.07
C PRO A 203 5.63 16.44 4.22
N ASN A 204 6.58 15.51 4.11
CA ASN A 204 6.37 14.05 4.11
C ASN A 204 5.66 13.46 2.88
N SER A 205 5.36 14.25 1.83
CA SER A 205 4.69 13.71 0.62
C SER A 205 5.49 12.65 -0.16
N LEU A 206 6.81 12.61 0.03
CA LEU A 206 7.69 11.61 -0.57
C LEU A 206 8.11 10.49 0.38
N LYS A 207 7.64 10.51 1.63
CA LYS A 207 7.95 9.47 2.63
C LYS A 207 7.32 8.15 2.21
N ASP A 208 8.03 7.03 2.35
CA ASP A 208 7.63 5.70 1.85
C ASP A 208 6.19 5.31 2.24
N TYR A 209 5.76 5.63 3.45
CA TYR A 209 4.39 5.38 3.92
C TYR A 209 3.31 6.08 3.05
N TYR A 210 3.61 7.29 2.57
CA TYR A 210 2.74 8.09 1.69
C TYR A 210 3.13 8.00 0.20
N ASN A 211 4.25 7.33 -0.10
CA ASN A 211 4.77 7.04 -1.43
C ASN A 211 5.12 5.55 -1.57
N PRO A 212 4.16 4.63 -1.36
CA PRO A 212 4.41 3.19 -1.26
C PRO A 212 5.07 2.53 -2.50
N ILE A 213 4.93 3.12 -3.69
CA ILE A 213 5.56 2.64 -4.93
C ILE A 213 6.84 3.42 -5.26
N GLY A 214 7.09 4.55 -4.59
CA GLY A 214 8.21 5.44 -4.93
C GLY A 214 7.98 6.30 -6.18
N ASP A 215 6.75 6.37 -6.70
CA ASP A 215 6.43 7.05 -7.97
C ASP A 215 5.72 8.41 -7.82
N ASN A 216 5.55 8.91 -6.58
CA ASN A 216 5.06 10.27 -6.36
C ASN A 216 6.00 11.30 -6.99
N SER A 217 5.41 12.26 -7.71
CA SER A 217 6.13 13.42 -8.24
C SER A 217 6.49 14.39 -7.10
N ASP A 218 7.61 15.09 -7.25
CA ASP A 218 8.11 16.10 -6.30
C ASP A 218 7.34 17.44 -6.36
N LYS A 219 6.24 17.53 -7.12
CA LYS A 219 5.42 18.75 -7.24
C LYS A 219 4.98 19.32 -5.90
N LEU A 220 4.55 18.47 -4.96
CA LEU A 220 4.16 18.88 -3.61
C LEU A 220 5.36 19.27 -2.71
N CYS A 221 6.59 19.20 -3.20
CA CYS A 221 7.78 19.63 -2.48
C CYS A 221 8.41 20.90 -3.07
N LYS A 222 7.87 21.43 -4.17
CA LYS A 222 8.49 22.55 -4.92
C LYS A 222 8.50 23.85 -4.15
N LEU A 223 7.47 24.13 -3.35
CA LEU A 223 7.41 25.35 -2.54
C LEU A 223 8.13 25.24 -1.21
N CYS A 224 8.50 24.02 -0.80
CA CYS A 224 9.21 23.82 0.47
C CYS A 224 10.63 24.39 0.38
N THR A 225 11.04 25.12 1.42
CA THR A 225 12.29 25.91 1.40
C THR A 225 13.50 25.21 2.01
N GLY A 226 13.34 24.02 2.58
CA GLY A 226 14.42 23.27 3.20
C GLY A 226 15.60 23.03 2.25
N GLY A 227 16.80 22.95 2.84
CA GLY A 227 18.03 22.55 2.15
C GLY A 227 18.02 21.07 1.75
N ALA A 228 19.09 20.61 1.10
CA ALA A 228 19.24 19.20 0.75
C ALA A 228 19.16 18.31 2.01
N GLY A 229 18.35 17.25 1.97
CA GLY A 229 18.11 16.33 3.09
C GLY A 229 17.01 16.77 4.07
N PHE A 230 16.65 18.05 4.11
CA PHE A 230 15.58 18.58 4.97
C PHE A 230 14.36 19.08 4.19
N ARG A 231 14.51 19.30 2.88
CA ARG A 231 13.41 19.74 2.03
C ARG A 231 12.26 18.73 2.08
N CYS A 232 11.05 19.24 2.31
CA CYS A 232 9.83 18.43 2.29
C CYS A 232 9.80 17.33 3.37
N THR A 233 10.53 17.51 4.47
CA THR A 233 10.43 16.69 5.68
C THR A 233 9.86 17.53 6.83
N LEU A 234 9.61 16.93 7.99
CA LEU A 234 9.17 17.69 9.18
C LEU A 234 10.23 18.67 9.71
N ALA A 235 11.47 18.60 9.24
CA ALA A 235 12.52 19.57 9.53
C ALA A 235 12.53 20.76 8.55
N ASP A 236 11.65 20.77 7.54
CA ASP A 236 11.53 21.90 6.62
C ASP A 236 10.99 23.14 7.37
N PRO A 237 11.50 24.35 7.08
CA PRO A 237 10.97 25.58 7.68
C PRO A 237 9.46 25.82 7.46
N TYR A 238 8.87 25.21 6.43
CA TYR A 238 7.43 25.26 6.16
C TYR A 238 6.65 24.06 6.72
N ALA A 239 7.28 23.19 7.51
CA ALA A 239 6.60 22.13 8.22
C ALA A 239 5.89 22.62 9.49
N GLY A 240 4.87 21.86 9.90
CA GLY A 240 3.99 22.22 11.00
C GLY A 240 2.98 23.32 10.62
N TYR A 241 2.00 23.53 11.49
CA TYR A 241 0.91 24.50 11.24
C TYR A 241 1.44 25.93 11.14
N GLU A 242 2.47 26.28 11.92
CA GLU A 242 3.17 27.56 11.81
C GLU A 242 3.92 27.71 10.48
N GLY A 243 4.63 26.65 10.05
CA GLY A 243 5.37 26.63 8.79
C GLY A 243 4.46 26.79 7.58
N ALA A 244 3.26 26.20 7.60
CA ALA A 244 2.26 26.38 6.57
C ALA A 244 1.81 27.84 6.43
N LEU A 245 1.67 28.58 7.54
CA LEU A 245 1.39 30.02 7.51
C LEU A 245 2.59 30.83 6.99
N LYS A 246 3.82 30.48 7.39
CA LYS A 246 5.04 31.10 6.85
C LYS A 246 5.13 30.92 5.32
N CYS A 247 4.75 29.75 4.82
CA CYS A 247 4.66 29.45 3.39
C CYS A 247 3.63 30.33 2.65
N LEU A 248 2.50 30.69 3.28
CA LEU A 248 1.49 31.57 2.70
C LEU A 248 1.94 33.04 2.64
N VAL A 249 2.67 33.51 3.65
CA VAL A 249 3.12 34.91 3.75
C VAL A 249 4.40 35.16 2.96
N ALA A 250 5.19 34.12 2.71
CA ALA A 250 6.36 34.24 1.86
C ALA A 250 5.98 34.69 0.44
N ASN A 251 6.78 35.61 -0.10
CA ASN A 251 6.39 36.38 -1.28
C ASN A 251 6.25 35.48 -2.53
N GLY A 252 5.01 35.29 -3.01
CA GLY A 252 4.71 34.55 -4.23
C GLY A 252 4.88 33.02 -4.13
N THR A 253 5.03 32.46 -2.93
CA THR A 253 5.20 31.02 -2.71
C THR A 253 3.86 30.31 -2.65
N GLY A 254 3.02 30.61 -1.66
CA GLY A 254 1.72 29.97 -1.44
C GLY A 254 0.53 30.91 -1.68
N GLU A 255 -0.60 30.36 -2.09
CA GLU A 255 -1.87 31.06 -2.28
C GLU A 255 -2.89 30.72 -1.19
N ILE A 256 -2.78 29.53 -0.60
CA ILE A 256 -3.67 29.00 0.43
C ILE A 256 -2.89 28.18 1.45
N ALA A 257 -3.19 28.34 2.74
CA ALA A 257 -2.67 27.50 3.81
C ALA A 257 -3.80 26.79 4.57
N PHE A 258 -3.61 25.51 4.84
CA PHE A 258 -4.55 24.70 5.62
C PHE A 258 -4.04 24.53 7.03
N VAL A 259 -4.71 25.16 7.99
CA VAL A 259 -4.26 25.19 9.39
C VAL A 259 -5.41 25.06 10.38
N ARG A 260 -5.08 25.09 11.67
CA ARG A 260 -6.05 25.15 12.77
C ARG A 260 -6.44 26.61 13.03
N ASP A 261 -7.65 26.83 13.53
CA ASP A 261 -8.11 28.16 13.96
C ASP A 261 -7.24 28.74 15.08
N THR A 262 -6.79 27.89 16.00
CA THR A 262 -5.89 28.27 17.11
C THR A 262 -4.52 28.74 16.62
N THR A 263 -3.95 28.10 15.59
CA THR A 263 -2.65 28.47 15.03
C THR A 263 -2.67 29.88 14.44
N ILE A 264 -3.67 30.21 13.61
CA ILE A 264 -3.75 31.56 13.00
C ILE A 264 -4.00 32.63 14.07
N GLN A 265 -4.82 32.34 15.09
CA GLN A 265 -5.02 33.27 16.21
C GLN A 265 -3.72 33.53 16.98
N HIS A 266 -2.98 32.47 17.33
CA HIS A 266 -1.70 32.59 18.03
C HIS A 266 -0.66 33.34 17.20
N ALA A 267 -0.57 33.04 15.90
CA ALA A 267 0.36 33.68 14.97
C ALA A 267 0.14 35.19 14.85
N LEU A 268 -1.13 35.63 14.79
CA LEU A 268 -1.51 37.05 14.74
C LEU A 268 -1.22 37.79 16.06
N LEU A 269 -1.43 37.13 17.20
CA LEU A 269 -1.20 37.73 18.53
C LEU A 269 0.29 37.83 18.88
N SER A 270 1.09 36.83 18.50
CA SER A 270 2.53 36.79 18.74
C SER A 270 3.28 37.94 18.04
N ARG A 271 2.80 38.37 16.86
CA ARG A 271 3.44 39.33 15.92
C ARG A 271 4.86 38.96 15.45
N LYS A 272 5.56 38.03 16.11
CA LYS A 272 6.89 37.54 15.74
C LYS A 272 6.85 36.57 14.56
N ILE A 273 5.80 35.75 14.47
CA ILE A 273 5.70 34.64 13.53
C ILE A 273 5.45 35.12 12.09
N LEU A 274 4.50 36.04 11.91
CA LEU A 274 4.11 36.57 10.60
C LEU A 274 4.76 37.93 10.30
N GLY A 275 5.84 38.31 11.01
CA GLY A 275 6.53 39.58 10.75
C GLY A 275 5.69 40.84 11.00
N GLY A 276 4.75 40.80 11.95
CA GLY A 276 3.92 41.94 12.32
C GLY A 276 2.71 42.23 11.41
N VAL A 277 2.36 41.31 10.50
CA VAL A 277 1.17 41.44 9.63
C VAL A 277 -0.12 41.46 10.46
N SER A 278 -1.06 42.35 10.11
CA SER A 278 -2.34 42.48 10.83
C SER A 278 -3.37 41.45 10.39
N GLU A 279 -4.36 41.21 11.27
CA GLU A 279 -5.50 40.31 11.04
C GLU A 279 -6.24 40.61 9.71
N ASP A 280 -6.31 41.89 9.32
CA ASP A 280 -7.02 42.34 8.10
C ASP A 280 -6.39 41.88 6.78
N HIS A 281 -5.17 41.33 6.81
CA HIS A 281 -4.50 40.83 5.62
C HIS A 281 -4.94 39.42 5.24
N PHE A 282 -5.69 38.72 6.11
CA PHE A 282 -6.09 37.34 5.90
C PHE A 282 -7.60 37.19 5.85
N GLU A 283 -8.05 36.22 5.07
CA GLU A 283 -9.44 35.79 4.97
C GLU A 283 -9.51 34.27 5.06
N LEU A 284 -10.65 33.77 5.54
CA LEU A 284 -10.99 32.35 5.51
C LEU A 284 -11.81 32.05 4.26
N ILE A 285 -11.54 30.90 3.63
CA ILE A 285 -12.42 30.33 2.61
C ILE A 285 -13.33 29.31 3.28
N CYS A 286 -14.64 29.53 3.20
CA CYS A 286 -15.64 28.61 3.71
C CYS A 286 -15.93 27.51 2.68
N ARG A 287 -16.62 26.43 3.08
CA ARG A 287 -16.90 25.29 2.20
C ARG A 287 -17.74 25.64 0.97
N ASP A 288 -18.63 26.62 1.08
CA ASP A 288 -19.42 27.13 -0.04
C ASP A 288 -18.60 28.00 -1.00
N GLY A 289 -17.36 28.35 -0.66
CA GLY A 289 -16.53 29.30 -1.42
C GLY A 289 -16.74 30.76 -1.04
N SER A 290 -17.58 31.06 -0.03
CA SER A 290 -17.68 32.39 0.56
C SER A 290 -16.43 32.72 1.40
N ARG A 291 -16.24 34.00 1.69
CA ARG A 291 -15.10 34.50 2.46
C ARG A 291 -15.56 35.11 3.76
N ARG A 292 -14.80 34.87 4.82
CA ARG A 292 -15.05 35.47 6.14
C ARG A 292 -13.75 35.97 6.76
N PRO A 293 -13.82 36.98 7.66
CA PRO A 293 -12.67 37.36 8.47
C PRO A 293 -12.17 36.17 9.29
N VAL A 294 -10.88 36.16 9.61
CA VAL A 294 -10.27 35.11 10.44
C VAL A 294 -10.79 35.07 11.88
N THR A 295 -11.65 36.01 12.30
CA THR A 295 -12.39 35.99 13.57
C THR A 295 -13.63 35.11 13.55
N GLU A 296 -14.17 34.78 12.37
CA GLU A 296 -15.44 34.06 12.20
C GLU A 296 -15.21 32.57 11.92
N TRP A 297 -14.16 31.97 12.47
CA TRP A 297 -13.79 30.57 12.24
C TRP A 297 -14.90 29.58 12.64
N GLU A 298 -15.67 29.87 13.70
CA GLU A 298 -16.79 29.03 14.13
C GLU A 298 -17.86 28.87 13.04
N ASN A 299 -18.06 29.91 12.21
CA ASN A 299 -19.02 29.90 11.10
C ASN A 299 -18.37 29.53 9.76
N CYS A 300 -17.05 29.68 9.63
CA CYS A 300 -16.29 29.45 8.41
C CYS A 300 -15.13 28.49 8.67
N ASN A 301 -15.44 27.20 8.65
CA ASN A 301 -14.46 26.12 8.84
C ASN A 301 -14.79 24.92 7.96
N TRP A 302 -13.81 24.04 7.84
CA TRP A 302 -13.87 22.82 7.05
C TRP A 302 -14.16 21.59 7.92
N GLY A 303 -14.52 21.78 9.19
CA GLY A 303 -14.95 20.74 10.12
C GLY A 303 -14.21 20.80 11.45
N ARG A 304 -14.77 20.10 12.46
CA ARG A 304 -14.17 19.96 13.78
C ARG A 304 -13.14 18.84 13.78
N VAL A 305 -11.99 19.11 14.37
CA VAL A 305 -10.92 18.14 14.58
C VAL A 305 -10.72 17.92 16.09
N PRO A 306 -10.56 16.68 16.55
CA PRO A 306 -10.21 16.41 17.94
C PRO A 306 -8.86 17.03 18.30
N ALA A 307 -8.68 17.34 19.58
CA ALA A 307 -7.44 17.86 20.12
C ALA A 307 -6.30 16.83 20.03
N ASP A 308 -5.07 17.34 20.09
CA ASP A 308 -3.87 16.51 20.13
C ASP A 308 -3.85 15.68 21.43
N ALA A 309 -3.20 14.52 21.38
CA ALA A 309 -3.22 13.56 22.48
C ALA A 309 -1.84 13.08 22.86
N ILE A 310 -1.66 12.83 24.15
CA ILE A 310 -0.48 12.13 24.67
C ILE A 310 -0.78 10.63 24.58
N VAL A 311 0.10 9.91 23.89
CA VAL A 311 -0.03 8.46 23.67
C VAL A 311 1.08 7.68 24.37
N THR A 312 0.79 6.42 24.68
CA THR A 312 1.73 5.46 25.27
C THR A 312 1.52 4.07 24.66
N SER A 313 2.38 3.11 24.97
CA SER A 313 2.23 1.73 24.49
C SER A 313 1.00 1.06 25.08
N SER A 314 0.24 0.35 24.25
CA SER A 314 -0.87 -0.52 24.68
C SER A 314 -0.40 -1.64 25.61
N ALA A 315 0.88 -2.01 25.56
CA ALA A 315 1.48 -2.95 26.50
C ALA A 315 1.58 -2.40 27.94
N ALA A 316 1.50 -1.08 28.14
CA ALA A 316 1.49 -0.47 29.46
C ALA A 316 0.20 -0.85 30.21
N THR A 317 0.34 -1.29 31.46
CA THR A 317 -0.80 -1.72 32.28
C THR A 317 -1.72 -0.54 32.62
N PRO A 318 -3.03 -0.76 32.89
CA PRO A 318 -3.92 0.33 33.27
C PRO A 318 -3.44 1.13 34.49
N HIS A 319 -2.83 0.46 35.47
CA HIS A 319 -2.19 1.10 36.63
C HIS A 319 -1.02 2.01 36.22
N GLN A 320 -0.17 1.57 35.30
CA GLN A 320 0.94 2.36 34.78
C GLN A 320 0.44 3.58 33.99
N ARG A 321 -0.57 3.41 33.14
CA ARG A 321 -1.22 4.52 32.41
C ARG A 321 -1.80 5.54 33.38
N LYS A 322 -2.44 5.09 34.46
CA LYS A 322 -2.97 5.98 35.51
C LYS A 322 -1.85 6.75 36.21
N ARG A 323 -0.72 6.08 36.48
CA ARG A 323 0.46 6.72 37.06
C ARG A 323 1.03 7.80 36.14
N TYR A 324 1.08 7.56 34.82
CA TYR A 324 1.47 8.56 33.83
C TYR A 324 0.51 9.75 33.82
N GLN A 325 -0.80 9.49 33.85
CA GLN A 325 -1.82 10.55 33.98
C GLN A 325 -1.63 11.38 35.25
N ASN A 326 -1.32 10.76 36.40
CA ASN A 326 -1.11 11.50 37.65
C ASN A 326 0.18 12.35 37.62
N PHE A 327 1.25 11.85 37.02
CA PHE A 327 2.48 12.61 36.84
C PHE A 327 2.25 13.83 35.92
N LEU A 328 1.59 13.63 34.78
CA LEU A 328 1.25 14.70 33.83
C LEU A 328 0.28 15.72 34.45
N HIS A 329 -0.66 15.28 35.29
CA HIS A 329 -1.50 16.17 36.08
C HIS A 329 -0.67 17.14 36.91
N ARG A 330 0.30 16.58 37.64
CA ARG A 330 1.12 17.37 38.55
C ARG A 330 2.03 18.34 37.80
N LEU A 331 2.50 17.97 36.61
CA LEU A 331 3.19 18.88 35.70
C LEU A 331 2.34 20.10 35.32
N VAL A 332 1.06 19.91 34.96
CA VAL A 332 0.16 21.02 34.65
C VAL A 332 -0.09 21.90 35.86
N GLN A 333 -0.27 21.32 37.05
CA GLN A 333 -0.47 22.10 38.27
C GLN A 333 0.74 22.99 38.61
N LEU A 334 1.96 22.51 38.35
CA LEU A 334 3.19 23.21 38.71
C LEU A 334 3.69 24.18 37.63
N TYR A 335 3.47 23.87 36.35
CA TYR A 335 4.08 24.57 35.21
C TYR A 335 3.10 24.93 34.08
N GLY A 336 1.82 24.58 34.21
CA GLY A 336 0.79 24.74 33.17
C GLY A 336 0.11 26.10 33.15
N GLN A 337 0.82 27.19 33.43
CA GLN A 337 0.26 28.54 33.30
C GLN A 337 -0.21 28.76 31.85
N PRO A 338 -1.49 29.13 31.62
CA PRO A 338 -2.00 29.38 30.27
C PRO A 338 -1.19 30.47 29.56
N ASN A 339 -0.88 30.25 28.28
CA ASN A 339 -0.16 31.23 27.48
C ASN A 339 -0.99 32.53 27.34
N PRO A 340 -0.44 33.70 27.68
CA PRO A 340 -1.17 34.97 27.57
C PRO A 340 -1.54 35.34 26.13
N LEU A 341 -0.86 34.75 25.14
CA LEU A 341 -1.15 34.92 23.71
C LEU A 341 -2.38 34.13 23.24
N ASN A 342 -3.12 33.48 24.14
CA ASN A 342 -4.42 32.89 23.82
C ASN A 342 -5.53 33.96 23.90
N ARG A 343 -6.26 34.17 22.79
CA ARG A 343 -7.33 35.19 22.67
C ARG A 343 -8.44 35.06 23.74
N ASN A 344 -8.60 33.86 24.32
CA ASN A 344 -9.55 33.53 25.38
C ASN A 344 -8.96 33.51 26.81
N SER A 345 -7.73 34.00 27.02
CA SER A 345 -7.04 33.95 28.33
C SER A 345 -7.80 34.66 29.47
N ASN A 346 -8.52 35.73 29.16
CA ASN A 346 -9.34 36.45 30.16
C ASN A 346 -10.56 35.63 30.65
N ARG A 347 -10.99 34.59 29.92
CA ARG A 347 -12.03 33.66 30.37
C ARG A 347 -11.47 32.41 31.05
N THR A 348 -10.15 32.17 30.97
CA THR A 348 -9.48 31.11 31.73
C THR A 348 -9.19 31.47 33.19
N SER A 349 -9.16 32.76 33.56
CA SER A 349 -9.00 33.22 34.95
C SER A 349 -10.30 33.26 35.76
N GLY A 350 -11.44 32.95 35.15
CA GLY A 350 -12.78 33.08 35.73
C GLY A 350 -13.44 31.76 36.15
N TYR A 351 -12.67 30.72 36.48
CA TYR A 351 -13.25 29.55 37.15
C TYR A 351 -13.55 29.92 38.60
N GLN A 352 -14.76 30.44 38.85
CA GLN A 352 -15.32 30.52 40.19
C GLN A 352 -15.32 29.10 40.77
N SER A 353 -14.57 28.89 41.86
CA SER A 353 -14.69 27.71 42.70
C SER A 353 -16.17 27.48 43.01
N ARG A 354 -16.74 26.43 42.43
CA ARG A 354 -17.94 25.82 42.97
C ARG A 354 -17.50 24.88 44.09
N ASP A 355 -18.22 24.91 45.20
CA ASP A 355 -18.04 23.93 46.26
C ASP A 355 -18.47 22.53 45.78
N GLY A 356 -18.16 21.49 46.56
CA GLY A 356 -18.42 20.07 46.22
C GLY A 356 -19.90 19.69 46.02
N TYR A 357 -20.82 20.67 45.98
CA TYR A 357 -22.24 20.53 45.70
C TYR A 357 -22.73 21.46 44.57
N GLY A 358 -21.82 22.13 43.84
CA GLY A 358 -22.14 22.83 42.59
C GLY A 358 -22.74 24.23 42.74
N ASN A 359 -22.70 24.86 43.92
CA ASN A 359 -23.21 26.23 44.10
C ASN A 359 -22.12 27.29 43.91
N PRO A 360 -22.41 28.44 43.26
CA PRO A 360 -21.49 29.57 43.22
C PRO A 360 -21.40 30.23 44.61
N TYR A 361 -20.20 30.58 45.06
CA TYR A 361 -20.04 31.49 46.20
C TYR A 361 -20.58 32.88 45.84
N MET A 362 -21.82 33.17 46.24
CA MET A 362 -22.32 34.55 46.20
C MET A 362 -21.69 35.35 47.33
N SER A 363 -20.90 36.36 46.95
CA SER A 363 -20.64 37.51 47.79
C SER A 363 -21.95 38.29 47.96
N SER A 364 -22.46 38.36 49.19
CA SER A 364 -23.44 39.39 49.55
C SER A 364 -23.31 39.74 51.02
N THR A 365 -22.89 40.99 51.24
CA THR A 365 -23.31 41.83 52.36
C THR A 365 -24.82 41.71 52.63
N GLU A 366 -25.19 41.68 53.92
CA GLU A 366 -26.53 41.83 54.54
C GLU A 366 -27.35 40.57 54.96
N PRO A 367 -28.15 40.68 56.06
CA PRO A 367 -28.26 39.60 57.04
C PRO A 367 -29.56 38.78 57.00
N ALA A 368 -29.38 37.50 57.35
CA ALA A 368 -30.30 36.57 58.00
C ALA A 368 -31.81 36.81 57.93
N ARG A 369 -32.51 35.97 57.14
CA ARG A 369 -33.87 35.48 57.45
C ARG A 369 -34.03 34.02 57.00
N LYS A 370 -34.14 33.10 57.96
CA LYS A 370 -34.68 31.74 57.73
C LYS A 370 -36.18 31.75 58.07
N PRO A 371 -37.04 31.14 57.23
CA PRO A 371 -38.29 30.57 57.69
C PRO A 371 -38.11 29.06 57.92
N TYR A 372 -38.53 28.65 59.11
CA TYR A 372 -38.65 27.30 59.61
C TYR A 372 -39.88 26.62 58.98
N ASP A 373 -39.72 25.44 58.35
CA ASP A 373 -40.85 24.60 57.90
C ASP A 373 -40.89 23.31 58.76
N PRO A 374 -41.96 23.07 59.56
CA PRO A 374 -42.02 22.06 60.59
C PRO A 374 -42.77 20.76 60.22
N TYR A 375 -42.75 20.30 58.97
CA TYR A 375 -43.40 19.03 58.62
C TYR A 375 -42.59 18.14 57.68
N ARG A 376 -41.72 17.29 58.25
CA ARG A 376 -41.62 15.87 57.86
C ARG A 376 -40.90 15.05 58.92
N GLN A 377 -41.71 14.28 59.65
CA GLN A 377 -41.32 13.40 60.73
C GLN A 377 -41.26 11.96 60.19
N ASN A 378 -40.13 11.31 60.47
CA ASN A 378 -39.89 9.86 60.62
C ASN A 378 -40.35 8.89 59.51
N ASN A 379 -39.37 8.26 58.87
CA ASN A 379 -39.37 6.80 58.80
C ASN A 379 -37.93 6.28 58.87
N PHE A 380 -37.65 5.46 59.88
CA PHE A 380 -36.46 4.61 59.97
C PHE A 380 -36.67 3.41 59.05
N ASP A 381 -35.73 3.12 58.15
CA ASP A 381 -35.42 1.73 57.86
C ASP A 381 -34.01 1.52 57.29
N TYR A 382 -33.52 0.33 57.61
CA TYR A 382 -32.15 -0.18 57.53
C TYR A 382 -31.64 -0.40 56.09
N ASN A 383 -30.34 -0.13 55.87
CA ASN A 383 -29.46 -0.72 54.85
C ASN A 383 -29.97 -0.92 53.40
N GLN A 384 -29.45 -0.12 52.48
CA GLN A 384 -28.65 -0.65 51.36
C GLN A 384 -27.81 0.46 50.73
N ASN A 385 -26.49 0.31 50.84
CA ASN A 385 -25.51 1.02 50.01
C ASN A 385 -25.78 0.70 48.53
N ARG A 386 -26.56 1.55 47.88
CA ARG A 386 -26.56 1.76 46.43
C ARG A 386 -26.60 3.26 46.21
N ALA A 387 -25.45 3.89 46.42
CA ALA A 387 -25.22 5.21 45.87
C ALA A 387 -25.22 5.07 44.34
N ASN A 388 -26.23 5.66 43.72
CA ASN A 388 -26.20 6.05 42.32
C ASN A 388 -25.01 7.01 42.13
N ASP A 389 -23.87 6.48 41.71
CA ASP A 389 -22.75 7.28 41.19
C ASP A 389 -23.04 7.69 39.74
N ASN A 390 -24.07 8.52 39.56
CA ASN A 390 -24.37 9.21 38.31
C ASN A 390 -24.36 10.72 38.59
N GLU A 391 -23.16 11.28 38.78
CA GLU A 391 -22.89 12.71 38.59
C GLU A 391 -21.37 12.97 38.52
N ILE A 392 -20.87 13.10 37.28
CA ILE A 392 -19.73 13.93 36.84
C ILE A 392 -18.66 14.21 37.91
N ARG A 393 -17.82 13.22 38.22
CA ARG A 393 -16.48 13.51 38.77
C ARG A 393 -15.66 14.16 37.66
N SER A 394 -15.36 15.44 37.80
CA SER A 394 -14.55 16.26 36.88
C SER A 394 -13.46 15.47 36.16
N SER A 395 -13.68 15.16 34.87
CA SER A 395 -12.72 14.48 33.97
C SER A 395 -11.58 15.40 33.52
N THR A 396 -11.55 16.63 34.01
CA THR A 396 -10.54 17.66 33.76
C THR A 396 -9.73 17.93 35.02
N TYR A 397 -8.44 18.23 34.85
CA TYR A 397 -7.56 18.56 35.96
C TYR A 397 -7.86 19.92 36.60
N SER A 398 -7.43 20.11 37.85
CA SER A 398 -7.51 21.40 38.51
C SER A 398 -6.72 22.46 37.73
N PRO A 399 -7.27 23.67 37.50
CA PRO A 399 -6.55 24.74 36.81
C PRO A 399 -5.22 25.06 37.48
N PHE A 400 -4.25 25.56 36.70
CA PHE A 400 -3.00 26.08 37.25
C PHE A 400 -3.29 27.13 38.34
N GLN A 401 -2.63 26.97 39.48
CA GLN A 401 -2.70 27.93 40.58
C GLN A 401 -1.35 28.65 40.69
N PRO A 402 -1.30 30.00 40.65
CA PRO A 402 -0.06 30.74 40.83
C PRO A 402 0.56 30.39 42.19
N ARG A 403 1.83 29.96 42.19
CA ARG A 403 2.57 29.80 43.44
C ARG A 403 2.78 31.20 44.02
N VAL A 404 2.49 31.39 45.30
CA VAL A 404 2.76 32.64 46.01
C VAL A 404 3.79 32.40 47.12
N ASP A 405 4.64 33.38 47.36
CA ASP A 405 5.58 33.36 48.47
C ASP A 405 4.87 33.57 49.82
N ALA A 406 5.63 33.54 50.91
CA ALA A 406 5.10 33.76 52.26
C ALA A 406 4.45 35.16 52.45
N GLY A 407 4.72 36.10 51.54
CA GLY A 407 4.14 37.44 51.49
C GLY A 407 2.95 37.59 50.53
N GLY A 408 2.53 36.51 49.86
CA GLY A 408 1.44 36.53 48.89
C GLY A 408 1.83 37.05 47.50
N GLN A 409 3.12 37.25 47.21
CA GLN A 409 3.59 37.66 45.89
C GLN A 409 3.73 36.43 44.96
N PRO A 410 3.35 36.53 43.67
CA PRO A 410 3.53 35.44 42.72
C PRO A 410 5.00 35.07 42.54
N ILE A 411 5.32 33.79 42.73
CA ILE A 411 6.64 33.22 42.46
C ILE A 411 6.77 33.03 40.95
N GLU A 412 7.84 33.58 40.36
CA GLU A 412 8.16 33.39 38.96
C GLU A 412 8.36 31.89 38.65
N LEU A 413 7.70 31.40 37.60
CA LEU A 413 7.77 29.98 37.26
C LEU A 413 9.13 29.65 36.64
N PRO A 414 9.83 28.61 37.13
CA PRO A 414 11.11 28.19 36.56
C PRO A 414 10.94 27.55 35.17
N PHE A 415 9.72 27.16 34.80
CA PHE A 415 9.39 26.56 33.51
C PHE A 415 7.93 26.82 33.14
N GLN A 416 7.67 27.06 31.85
CA GLN A 416 6.33 27.24 31.29
C GLN A 416 6.04 26.13 30.28
N LEU A 417 5.07 25.28 30.59
CA LEU A 417 4.78 24.07 29.80
C LEU A 417 4.21 24.41 28.41
N PHE A 418 3.26 25.35 28.35
CA PHE A 418 2.52 25.72 27.13
C PHE A 418 3.11 26.96 26.42
N ASN A 419 4.39 27.27 26.64
CA ASN A 419 5.07 28.36 25.95
C ASN A 419 6.31 27.83 25.23
N SER A 420 6.46 28.19 23.96
CA SER A 420 7.58 27.82 23.12
C SER A 420 8.30 29.11 22.66
N ASN A 421 9.17 29.66 23.49
CA ASN A 421 9.79 30.96 23.25
C ASN A 421 10.54 31.00 21.88
N GLY A 422 10.02 31.77 20.92
CA GLY A 422 10.63 31.97 19.60
C GLY A 422 10.24 30.98 18.50
N THR A 423 9.44 29.96 18.82
CA THR A 423 8.83 28.98 17.89
C THR A 423 7.41 28.68 18.37
N THR A 424 6.75 27.60 17.91
CA THR A 424 5.46 27.17 18.46
C THR A 424 5.41 25.66 18.65
N ASP A 425 4.51 25.23 19.54
CA ASP A 425 4.06 23.83 19.66
C ASP A 425 5.18 22.82 19.94
N LEU A 426 6.14 23.17 20.82
CA LEU A 426 7.18 22.24 21.28
C LEU A 426 6.66 21.35 22.42
N LEU A 427 6.72 20.03 22.26
CA LEU A 427 6.16 18.97 23.12
C LEU A 427 4.63 18.91 23.14
N LEU A 428 3.99 20.06 23.30
CA LEU A 428 2.56 20.28 23.45
C LEU A 428 2.21 21.59 22.76
N GLN A 429 0.95 21.76 22.35
CA GLN A 429 0.55 23.01 21.73
C GLN A 429 0.64 24.19 22.69
N ASP A 430 1.01 25.35 22.16
CA ASP A 430 1.06 26.60 22.93
C ASP A 430 -0.35 27.11 23.30
N ALA A 431 -1.36 26.67 22.54
CA ALA A 431 -2.77 26.97 22.77
C ALA A 431 -3.38 26.17 23.95
N THR A 432 -2.68 25.15 24.44
CA THR A 432 -3.16 24.26 25.49
C THR A 432 -3.33 25.01 26.81
N ILE A 433 -4.45 24.76 27.48
CA ILE A 433 -4.76 25.32 28.79
C ILE A 433 -4.87 24.25 29.87
N ASN A 434 -5.19 23.02 29.49
CA ASN A 434 -5.38 21.89 30.39
C ASN A 434 -5.44 20.57 29.60
N PHE A 435 -5.71 19.44 30.26
CA PHE A 435 -6.00 18.16 29.60
C PHE A 435 -7.31 17.53 30.07
N LEU A 436 -7.91 16.77 29.16
CA LEU A 436 -8.97 15.81 29.42
C LEU A 436 -8.35 14.43 29.65
N VAL A 437 -8.64 13.82 30.80
CA VAL A 437 -8.15 12.48 31.14
C VAL A 437 -9.07 11.44 30.52
N LEU A 438 -8.50 10.50 29.74
CA LEU A 438 -9.25 9.42 29.12
C LEU A 438 -9.38 8.23 30.08
N THR A 439 -10.61 7.77 30.28
CA THR A 439 -10.91 6.51 30.97
C THR A 439 -10.49 5.32 30.11
N GLU A 440 -10.30 4.14 30.70
CA GLU A 440 -9.78 2.96 29.98
C GLU A 440 -10.58 2.60 28.71
N GLU A 441 -11.89 2.81 28.73
CA GLU A 441 -12.79 2.57 27.59
C GLU A 441 -12.61 3.60 26.46
N GLU A 442 -12.17 4.81 26.81
CA GLU A 442 -11.92 5.92 25.87
C GLU A 442 -10.49 5.89 25.30
N GLN A 443 -9.59 5.04 25.81
CA GLN A 443 -8.19 4.90 25.37
C GLN A 443 -8.06 4.08 24.07
N ALA A 444 -8.86 4.42 23.06
CA ALA A 444 -8.79 3.84 21.73
C ALA A 444 -8.61 4.95 20.69
N ALA A 445 -7.77 4.73 19.70
CA ALA A 445 -7.55 5.71 18.63
C ALA A 445 -8.85 6.04 17.85
N SER A 446 -9.75 5.06 17.69
CA SER A 446 -11.07 5.29 17.10
C SER A 446 -11.96 6.20 17.95
N HIS A 447 -11.87 6.13 19.28
CA HIS A 447 -12.64 6.98 20.18
C HIS A 447 -12.22 8.45 20.07
N ILE A 448 -10.94 8.74 19.85
CA ILE A 448 -10.49 10.12 19.63
C ILE A 448 -11.12 10.73 18.38
N LEU A 449 -11.22 9.95 17.30
CA LEU A 449 -11.83 10.42 16.06
C LEU A 449 -13.37 10.47 16.10
N ASN A 450 -13.98 9.67 16.99
CA ASN A 450 -15.42 9.58 17.16
C ASN A 450 -15.81 9.65 18.63
N ASN A 451 -16.12 10.87 19.08
CA ASN A 451 -16.57 11.15 20.43
C ASN A 451 -17.69 12.19 20.44
N LYS A 452 -18.25 12.42 21.63
CA LYS A 452 -19.35 13.38 21.85
C LYS A 452 -19.05 14.83 21.47
N PHE A 453 -17.78 15.22 21.32
CA PHE A 453 -17.37 16.59 21.04
C PHE A 453 -17.25 16.88 19.53
N VAL A 454 -16.69 15.93 18.76
CA VAL A 454 -16.45 16.07 17.32
C VAL A 454 -17.42 15.27 16.44
N GLY A 455 -18.18 14.34 17.02
CA GLY A 455 -19.04 13.42 16.28
C GLY A 455 -18.23 12.46 15.41
N ASP A 456 -18.78 12.05 14.26
CA ASP A 456 -18.14 11.11 13.34
C ASP A 456 -17.38 11.78 12.17
N GLN A 457 -17.24 13.12 12.19
CA GLN A 457 -16.68 13.88 11.08
C GLN A 457 -15.21 13.54 10.81
N ALA A 458 -14.39 13.52 11.87
CA ALA A 458 -12.96 13.22 11.76
C ALA A 458 -12.73 11.76 11.35
N GLU A 459 -13.49 10.82 11.93
CA GLU A 459 -13.46 9.40 11.52
C GLU A 459 -13.83 9.23 10.03
N LYS A 460 -14.91 9.87 9.58
CA LYS A 460 -15.32 9.86 8.17
C LYS A 460 -14.26 10.43 7.25
N ALA A 461 -13.55 11.47 7.66
CA ALA A 461 -12.48 12.05 6.85
C ALA A 461 -11.28 11.09 6.75
N VAL A 462 -10.81 10.55 7.87
CA VAL A 462 -9.69 9.60 7.92
C VAL A 462 -9.96 8.34 7.10
N LEU A 463 -11.18 7.78 7.18
CA LEU A 463 -11.58 6.64 6.37
C LEU A 463 -11.90 7.03 4.92
N GLY A 464 -12.45 8.23 4.71
CA GLY A 464 -12.92 8.74 3.44
C GLY A 464 -11.82 9.10 2.46
N ILE A 465 -10.64 9.53 2.92
CA ILE A 465 -9.49 9.79 2.04
C ILE A 465 -8.96 8.53 1.34
N ARG A 466 -9.28 7.34 1.88
CA ARG A 466 -8.94 6.03 1.31
C ARG A 466 -10.10 5.42 0.51
N ASN A 467 -11.20 6.16 0.37
CA ASN A 467 -12.36 5.66 -0.33
C ASN A 467 -12.06 5.52 -1.83
N CYS A 468 -12.38 4.37 -2.41
CA CYS A 468 -12.19 4.10 -3.82
C CYS A 468 -13.53 4.15 -4.58
N PRO A 469 -13.57 4.74 -5.79
CA PRO A 469 -14.78 4.72 -6.64
C PRO A 469 -15.18 3.28 -7.00
N VAL A 470 -14.19 2.45 -7.30
CA VAL A 470 -14.37 1.01 -7.51
C VAL A 470 -14.29 0.32 -6.15
N LYS A 471 -15.36 -0.37 -5.75
CA LYS A 471 -15.42 -1.02 -4.41
C LYS A 471 -14.78 -2.40 -4.39
N ARG A 472 -14.87 -3.13 -5.50
CA ARG A 472 -14.44 -4.53 -5.59
C ARG A 472 -13.76 -4.82 -6.91
N ALA A 473 -12.88 -5.81 -6.89
CA ALA A 473 -12.15 -6.34 -8.03
C ALA A 473 -12.36 -7.86 -8.06
N MET A 474 -13.16 -8.38 -8.99
CA MET A 474 -13.47 -9.81 -9.08
C MET A 474 -12.50 -10.54 -10.02
N LEU A 475 -11.57 -11.31 -9.44
CA LEU A 475 -10.66 -12.18 -10.17
C LEU A 475 -11.31 -13.55 -10.42
N CYS A 476 -11.38 -13.95 -11.69
CA CYS A 476 -11.80 -15.29 -12.09
C CYS A 476 -10.66 -16.29 -11.95
N VAL A 477 -10.95 -17.45 -11.38
CA VAL A 477 -10.06 -18.61 -11.26
C VAL A 477 -10.78 -19.88 -11.68
N THR A 478 -10.06 -20.90 -12.14
CA THR A 478 -10.66 -22.07 -12.81
C THR A 478 -10.69 -23.32 -11.94
N SER A 479 -9.76 -23.46 -10.99
CA SER A 479 -9.62 -24.65 -10.14
C SER A 479 -9.83 -24.37 -8.65
N ASP A 480 -10.08 -25.41 -7.87
CA ASP A 480 -10.15 -25.32 -6.40
C ASP A 480 -8.82 -24.84 -5.78
N ALA A 481 -7.68 -25.25 -6.36
CA ALA A 481 -6.35 -24.84 -5.90
C ALA A 481 -6.09 -23.34 -6.17
N GLU A 482 -6.49 -22.85 -7.34
CA GLU A 482 -6.42 -21.41 -7.63
C GLU A 482 -7.40 -20.60 -6.75
N MET A 483 -8.57 -21.15 -6.43
CA MET A 483 -9.53 -20.50 -5.53
C MET A 483 -8.96 -20.36 -4.12
N ASP A 484 -8.29 -21.38 -3.58
CA ASP A 484 -7.61 -21.28 -2.29
C ASP A 484 -6.50 -20.22 -2.31
N LYS A 485 -5.65 -20.22 -3.36
CA LYS A 485 -4.62 -19.18 -3.54
C LYS A 485 -5.21 -17.78 -3.67
N CYS A 486 -6.32 -17.62 -4.40
CA CYS A 486 -7.01 -16.34 -4.53
C CYS A 486 -7.59 -15.88 -3.18
N ILE A 487 -8.15 -16.78 -2.38
CA ILE A 487 -8.66 -16.44 -1.04
C ILE A 487 -7.52 -15.97 -0.14
N LYS A 488 -6.37 -16.65 -0.16
CA LYS A 488 -5.16 -16.22 0.56
C LYS A 488 -4.70 -14.84 0.09
N MET A 489 -4.66 -14.61 -1.22
CA MET A 489 -4.36 -13.29 -1.80
C MET A 489 -5.33 -12.23 -1.30
N ARG A 490 -6.65 -12.48 -1.35
CA ARG A 490 -7.68 -11.56 -0.85
C ARG A 490 -7.48 -11.21 0.62
N VAL A 491 -7.17 -12.19 1.46
CA VAL A 491 -6.93 -11.97 2.89
C VAL A 491 -5.69 -11.09 3.11
N ALA A 492 -4.59 -11.38 2.40
CA ALA A 492 -3.37 -10.59 2.46
C ALA A 492 -3.60 -9.13 2.02
N LEU A 493 -4.22 -8.92 0.84
CA LEU A 493 -4.51 -7.56 0.34
C LEU A 493 -5.47 -6.79 1.27
N LYS A 494 -6.46 -7.47 1.85
CA LYS A 494 -7.38 -6.85 2.83
C LYS A 494 -6.65 -6.48 4.13
N ALA A 495 -5.74 -7.32 4.61
CA ALA A 495 -4.91 -7.03 5.78
C ALA A 495 -3.99 -5.82 5.54
N ALA A 496 -3.54 -5.62 4.29
CA ALA A 496 -2.77 -4.46 3.85
C ALA A 496 -3.63 -3.21 3.53
N TYR A 497 -4.96 -3.24 3.73
CA TYR A 497 -5.88 -2.12 3.45
C TYR A 497 -5.90 -1.67 1.99
N LEU A 498 -5.57 -2.56 1.07
CA LEU A 498 -5.59 -2.26 -0.35
C LEU A 498 -7.03 -2.20 -0.86
N SER A 499 -7.29 -1.18 -1.67
CA SER A 499 -8.53 -0.95 -2.37
C SER A 499 -8.31 -0.99 -3.89
N PRO A 500 -9.28 -1.49 -4.68
CA PRO A 500 -10.55 -2.10 -4.29
C PRO A 500 -10.37 -3.45 -3.57
N THR A 501 -11.41 -3.90 -2.87
CA THR A 501 -11.39 -5.22 -2.22
C THR A 501 -11.37 -6.33 -3.28
N LEU A 502 -10.36 -7.18 -3.25
CA LEU A 502 -10.30 -8.35 -4.12
C LEU A 502 -11.40 -9.36 -3.75
N VAL A 503 -12.08 -9.88 -4.76
CA VAL A 503 -13.08 -10.95 -4.64
C VAL A 503 -12.69 -12.06 -5.60
N CYS A 504 -12.83 -13.30 -5.17
CA CYS A 504 -12.52 -14.47 -5.97
C CYS A 504 -13.80 -15.05 -6.54
N TRP A 505 -13.81 -15.33 -7.83
CA TRP A 505 -14.92 -15.98 -8.53
C TRP A 505 -14.42 -17.25 -9.21
N ARG A 506 -15.13 -18.36 -9.01
CA ARG A 506 -14.74 -19.67 -9.53
C ARG A 506 -15.50 -19.98 -10.82
N GLY A 507 -14.77 -19.99 -11.93
CA GLY A 507 -15.21 -20.54 -13.21
C GLY A 507 -15.06 -22.05 -13.27
N HIS A 508 -15.65 -22.65 -14.31
CA HIS A 508 -15.51 -24.08 -14.59
C HIS A 508 -14.43 -24.36 -15.65
N SER A 509 -14.00 -23.32 -16.37
CA SER A 509 -12.99 -23.35 -17.41
C SER A 509 -12.54 -21.92 -17.75
N THR A 510 -11.45 -21.80 -18.50
CA THR A 510 -10.99 -20.52 -19.07
C THR A 510 -12.07 -19.87 -19.94
N ARG A 511 -12.77 -20.64 -20.80
CA ARG A 511 -13.89 -20.13 -21.62
C ARG A 511 -15.06 -19.62 -20.78
N HIS A 512 -15.36 -20.28 -19.67
CA HIS A 512 -16.38 -19.79 -18.74
C HIS A 512 -15.96 -18.45 -18.11
N CYS A 513 -14.68 -18.29 -17.73
CA CYS A 513 -14.16 -17.01 -17.25
C CYS A 513 -14.28 -15.89 -18.30
N GLU A 514 -13.92 -16.16 -19.56
CA GLU A 514 -14.05 -15.16 -20.64
C GLU A 514 -15.49 -14.64 -20.77
N ARG A 515 -16.46 -15.56 -20.83
CA ARG A 515 -17.89 -15.22 -20.90
C ARG A 515 -18.36 -14.47 -19.66
N ALA A 516 -17.99 -14.94 -18.48
CA ALA A 516 -18.36 -14.33 -17.20
C ALA A 516 -17.83 -12.89 -17.08
N ILE A 517 -16.63 -12.61 -17.59
CA ILE A 517 -16.09 -11.24 -17.65
C ILE A 517 -16.92 -10.39 -18.61
N ALA A 518 -17.23 -10.92 -19.80
CA ALA A 518 -18.01 -10.21 -20.82
C ALA A 518 -19.41 -9.85 -20.32
N GLU A 519 -20.05 -10.75 -19.57
CA GLU A 519 -21.40 -10.60 -19.00
C GLU A 519 -21.43 -9.76 -17.71
N GLY A 520 -20.28 -9.47 -17.10
CA GLY A 520 -20.23 -8.68 -15.85
C GLY A 520 -20.32 -9.49 -14.57
N ALA A 521 -20.23 -10.82 -14.63
CA ALA A 521 -20.26 -11.70 -13.45
C ALA A 521 -18.94 -11.67 -12.67
N CYS A 522 -17.81 -11.48 -13.36
CA CYS A 522 -16.50 -11.18 -12.77
C CYS A 522 -15.81 -10.07 -13.58
N ASP A 523 -14.65 -9.57 -13.14
CA ASP A 523 -14.05 -8.35 -13.69
C ASP A 523 -12.84 -8.64 -14.58
N PHE A 524 -11.98 -9.57 -14.18
CA PHE A 524 -10.81 -9.96 -14.96
C PHE A 524 -10.31 -11.37 -14.62
N ALA A 525 -9.46 -11.91 -15.50
CA ALA A 525 -8.73 -13.16 -15.30
C ALA A 525 -7.35 -13.07 -15.96
N LEU A 526 -6.44 -13.99 -15.58
CA LEU A 526 -5.20 -14.21 -16.33
C LEU A 526 -5.48 -15.22 -17.46
N PHE A 527 -4.98 -14.91 -18.65
CA PHE A 527 -5.10 -15.76 -19.83
C PHE A 527 -3.73 -16.06 -20.43
N ASP A 528 -3.55 -17.29 -20.93
CA ASP A 528 -2.42 -17.62 -21.80
C ASP A 528 -2.49 -16.78 -23.10
N ALA A 529 -1.35 -16.61 -23.77
CA ALA A 529 -1.23 -15.80 -24.97
C ALA A 529 -2.22 -16.18 -26.08
N ALA A 530 -2.52 -17.47 -26.25
CA ALA A 530 -3.47 -17.92 -27.27
C ALA A 530 -4.94 -17.74 -26.83
N ASP A 531 -5.25 -17.95 -25.54
CA ASP A 531 -6.58 -17.66 -25.00
C ASP A 531 -6.90 -16.16 -25.08
N MET A 532 -5.89 -15.29 -24.91
CA MET A 532 -6.05 -13.85 -25.09
C MET A 532 -6.64 -13.49 -26.45
N LEU A 533 -6.20 -14.16 -27.53
CA LEU A 533 -6.68 -13.89 -28.88
C LEU A 533 -8.16 -14.27 -29.03
N HIS A 534 -8.56 -15.39 -28.43
CA HIS A 534 -9.96 -15.82 -28.42
C HIS A 534 -10.82 -14.86 -27.58
N ALA A 535 -10.39 -14.57 -26.36
CA ALA A 535 -11.07 -13.64 -25.46
C ALA A 535 -11.26 -12.24 -26.08
N ALA A 536 -10.25 -11.73 -26.78
CA ALA A 536 -10.34 -10.44 -27.47
C ALA A 536 -11.28 -10.47 -28.68
N SER A 537 -11.24 -11.53 -29.47
CA SER A 537 -12.02 -11.61 -30.72
C SER A 537 -13.49 -11.97 -30.48
N THR A 538 -13.76 -12.96 -29.63
CA THR A 538 -15.10 -13.45 -29.32
C THR A 538 -15.83 -12.55 -28.33
N HIS A 539 -15.13 -12.07 -27.30
CA HIS A 539 -15.72 -11.36 -26.16
C HIS A 539 -15.32 -9.89 -26.05
N ARG A 540 -14.48 -9.37 -26.96
CA ARG A 540 -13.98 -7.98 -26.95
C ARG A 540 -13.28 -7.61 -25.64
N LEU A 541 -12.67 -8.59 -24.97
CA LEU A 541 -11.88 -8.35 -23.77
C LEU A 541 -10.58 -7.65 -24.12
N VAL A 542 -10.08 -6.84 -23.20
CA VAL A 542 -8.92 -5.97 -23.41
C VAL A 542 -7.83 -6.34 -22.40
N PRO A 543 -6.57 -6.55 -22.85
CA PRO A 543 -5.46 -6.82 -21.95
C PRO A 543 -5.02 -5.53 -21.24
N PHE A 544 -4.68 -5.62 -19.95
CA PHE A 544 -4.27 -4.46 -19.15
C PHE A 544 -2.99 -4.65 -18.32
N MET A 545 -2.60 -5.89 -18.03
CA MET A 545 -1.30 -6.23 -17.44
C MET A 545 -0.72 -7.48 -18.07
N GLN A 546 0.61 -7.63 -18.00
CA GLN A 546 1.33 -8.78 -18.55
C GLN A 546 2.40 -9.28 -17.58
N GLU A 547 2.59 -10.60 -17.53
CA GLU A 547 3.70 -11.22 -16.81
C GLU A 547 5.06 -10.88 -17.44
N VAL A 548 6.07 -10.67 -16.58
CA VAL A 548 7.46 -10.53 -16.95
C VAL A 548 8.26 -11.64 -16.26
N TYR A 549 9.12 -12.31 -17.02
CA TYR A 549 9.85 -13.48 -16.55
C TYR A 549 11.28 -13.12 -16.10
N THR A 550 12.00 -14.12 -15.58
CA THR A 550 13.37 -14.00 -15.06
C THR A 550 14.39 -13.47 -16.08
N SER A 551 14.14 -13.61 -17.38
CA SER A 551 14.95 -13.00 -18.44
C SER A 551 14.84 -11.48 -18.51
N GLY A 552 13.87 -10.87 -17.81
CA GLY A 552 13.50 -9.46 -17.92
C GLY A 552 12.56 -9.17 -19.10
N ASP A 553 12.31 -10.18 -19.95
CA ASP A 553 11.40 -10.11 -21.09
C ASP A 553 9.95 -10.39 -20.69
N ASN A 554 9.01 -9.79 -21.41
CA ASN A 554 7.57 -10.07 -21.33
C ASN A 554 7.14 -11.14 -22.35
N TRP A 555 8.07 -12.01 -22.74
CA TRP A 555 7.87 -13.09 -23.70
C TRP A 555 8.83 -14.24 -23.39
N TYR A 556 8.51 -15.44 -23.84
CA TYR A 556 9.30 -16.64 -23.65
C TYR A 556 9.33 -17.48 -24.94
N TYR A 557 10.27 -18.42 -25.06
CA TYR A 557 10.32 -19.36 -26.18
C TYR A 557 9.50 -20.62 -25.92
N ALA A 558 8.72 -21.05 -26.91
CA ALA A 558 8.11 -22.38 -26.95
C ALA A 558 9.15 -23.41 -27.43
N VAL A 559 9.28 -24.53 -26.72
CA VAL A 559 10.26 -25.58 -27.00
C VAL A 559 9.62 -26.96 -26.92
N ALA A 560 10.22 -27.91 -27.63
CA ALA A 560 9.94 -29.33 -27.50
C ALA A 560 11.08 -29.97 -26.71
N VAL A 561 10.75 -30.71 -25.66
CA VAL A 561 11.70 -31.32 -24.73
C VAL A 561 11.57 -32.82 -24.82
N ALA A 562 12.69 -33.53 -24.86
CA ALA A 562 12.75 -34.98 -24.82
C ALA A 562 13.81 -35.46 -23.82
N LYS A 563 13.76 -36.75 -23.47
CA LYS A 563 14.78 -37.39 -22.64
C LYS A 563 16.05 -37.57 -23.46
N GLU A 564 17.21 -37.26 -22.86
CA GLU A 564 18.52 -37.53 -23.48
C GLU A 564 18.68 -39.02 -23.84
N GLN A 565 18.14 -39.91 -22.99
CA GLN A 565 18.22 -41.37 -23.12
C GLN A 565 17.45 -41.93 -24.32
N ASP A 566 16.56 -41.16 -24.97
CA ASP A 566 15.82 -41.56 -26.17
C ASP A 566 16.33 -40.79 -27.38
N PRO A 567 17.39 -41.25 -28.07
CA PRO A 567 17.97 -40.56 -29.23
C PRO A 567 17.09 -40.64 -30.48
N ASP A 568 16.14 -41.57 -30.54
CA ASP A 568 15.27 -41.80 -31.71
C ASP A 568 14.14 -40.78 -31.83
N THR A 569 13.90 -39.99 -30.78
CA THR A 569 12.88 -38.92 -30.79
C THR A 569 13.46 -37.61 -31.31
N ASP A 570 13.03 -37.23 -32.51
CA ASP A 570 13.29 -35.93 -33.15
C ASP A 570 11.97 -35.17 -33.44
N LEU A 571 12.06 -33.88 -33.78
CA LEU A 571 10.88 -33.04 -34.02
C LEU A 571 10.21 -33.33 -35.38
N THR A 572 10.91 -33.97 -36.31
CA THR A 572 10.45 -34.25 -37.68
C THR A 572 9.66 -35.56 -37.79
N TYR A 573 9.88 -36.50 -36.88
CA TYR A 573 9.30 -37.84 -36.90
C TYR A 573 8.67 -38.19 -35.55
N LEU A 574 7.63 -37.44 -35.17
CA LEU A 574 6.82 -37.71 -33.97
C LEU A 574 5.69 -38.73 -34.19
N ARG A 575 5.61 -39.34 -35.38
CA ARG A 575 4.56 -40.32 -35.68
C ARG A 575 4.79 -41.59 -34.85
N GLY A 576 3.78 -42.01 -34.10
CA GLY A 576 3.89 -43.17 -33.23
C GLY A 576 4.43 -42.90 -31.83
N LYS A 577 4.94 -41.68 -31.58
CA LYS A 577 5.47 -41.23 -30.29
C LYS A 577 4.37 -40.69 -29.39
N ASN A 578 4.59 -40.81 -28.08
CA ASN A 578 3.70 -40.33 -27.04
C ASN A 578 3.99 -38.86 -26.71
N THR A 579 2.97 -38.00 -26.68
CA THR A 579 3.18 -36.55 -26.52
C THR A 579 2.50 -35.97 -25.27
N CYS A 580 3.16 -35.00 -24.65
CA CYS A 580 2.65 -34.28 -23.48
C CYS A 580 2.48 -32.79 -23.81
N HIS A 581 1.28 -32.28 -23.60
CA HIS A 581 0.89 -30.91 -23.94
C HIS A 581 0.41 -30.18 -22.68
N THR A 582 0.66 -28.87 -22.62
CA THR A 582 0.17 -28.03 -21.51
C THR A 582 -1.35 -27.97 -21.41
N GLY A 583 -2.04 -28.09 -22.55
CA GLY A 583 -3.50 -27.95 -22.67
C GLY A 583 -3.93 -27.50 -24.06
N ILE A 584 -5.11 -27.94 -24.50
CA ILE A 584 -5.69 -27.58 -25.79
C ILE A 584 -5.84 -26.06 -25.88
N GLY A 585 -5.36 -25.48 -26.99
CA GLY A 585 -5.45 -24.05 -27.25
C GLY A 585 -4.38 -23.18 -26.57
N MET A 586 -3.50 -23.74 -25.72
CA MET A 586 -2.37 -22.98 -25.16
C MET A 586 -1.29 -22.72 -26.20
N ALA A 587 -0.64 -21.57 -26.12
CA ALA A 587 0.30 -21.11 -27.14
C ALA A 587 1.50 -22.07 -27.28
N ALA A 588 2.27 -22.29 -26.21
CA ALA A 588 3.52 -23.04 -26.29
C ALA A 588 3.34 -24.55 -26.42
N GLY A 589 2.35 -25.12 -25.70
CA GLY A 589 2.16 -26.56 -25.67
C GLY A 589 1.20 -27.11 -26.71
N TRP A 590 0.46 -26.27 -27.45
CA TRP A 590 -0.51 -26.73 -28.45
C TRP A 590 -0.41 -25.98 -29.78
N VAL A 591 -0.58 -24.65 -29.77
CA VAL A 591 -0.66 -23.84 -30.99
C VAL A 591 0.65 -23.86 -31.79
N TYR A 592 1.79 -23.56 -31.17
CA TYR A 592 3.08 -23.53 -31.87
C TYR A 592 3.50 -24.92 -32.40
N PRO A 593 3.46 -26.01 -31.60
CA PRO A 593 3.80 -27.35 -32.07
C PRO A 593 2.93 -27.82 -33.24
N LEU A 594 1.60 -27.68 -33.15
CA LEU A 594 0.72 -28.13 -34.22
C LEU A 594 0.83 -27.25 -35.46
N ALA A 595 0.97 -25.93 -35.31
CA ALA A 595 1.19 -25.05 -36.45
C ALA A 595 2.48 -25.42 -37.18
N TYR A 596 3.55 -25.76 -36.47
CA TYR A 596 4.80 -26.24 -37.06
C TYR A 596 4.60 -27.55 -37.83
N LEU A 597 3.96 -28.55 -37.23
CA LEU A 597 3.76 -29.86 -37.85
C LEU A 597 2.83 -29.82 -39.07
N ILE A 598 1.75 -29.03 -38.99
CA ILE A 598 0.80 -28.84 -40.10
C ILE A 598 1.45 -28.03 -41.23
N SER A 599 2.15 -26.93 -40.92
CA SER A 599 2.76 -26.06 -41.94
C SER A 599 3.83 -26.76 -42.77
N ASN A 600 4.56 -27.68 -42.16
CA ASN A 600 5.59 -28.47 -42.84
C ASN A 600 5.03 -29.73 -43.53
N GLY A 601 3.72 -30.00 -43.44
CA GLY A 601 3.07 -31.13 -44.09
C GLY A 601 3.29 -32.49 -43.40
N TRP A 602 3.80 -32.51 -42.18
CA TRP A 602 3.97 -33.74 -41.39
C TRP A 602 2.63 -34.28 -40.87
N ILE A 603 1.71 -33.36 -40.54
CA ILE A 603 0.34 -33.66 -40.14
C ILE A 603 -0.64 -33.14 -41.22
N ARG A 604 -1.67 -33.93 -41.52
CA ARG A 604 -2.76 -33.49 -42.43
C ARG A 604 -3.61 -32.41 -41.76
N SER A 605 -3.88 -31.33 -42.48
CA SER A 605 -4.81 -30.31 -42.03
C SER A 605 -6.27 -30.75 -42.25
N TYR A 606 -7.10 -30.65 -41.22
CA TYR A 606 -8.55 -30.92 -41.30
C TYR A 606 -9.36 -29.65 -41.06
N ALA A 607 -9.38 -28.73 -42.02
CA ALA A 607 -10.18 -27.49 -41.93
C ALA A 607 -10.02 -26.72 -40.61
N CYS A 608 -8.78 -26.58 -40.15
CA CYS A 608 -8.41 -25.95 -38.87
C CYS A 608 -8.97 -26.65 -37.61
N ASP A 609 -9.27 -27.95 -37.68
CA ASP A 609 -9.42 -28.82 -36.50
C ASP A 609 -8.07 -29.47 -36.16
N GLY A 610 -7.27 -28.74 -35.38
CA GLY A 610 -5.98 -29.21 -34.90
C GLY A 610 -6.08 -30.38 -33.92
N ALA A 611 -7.21 -30.54 -33.22
CA ALA A 611 -7.41 -31.65 -32.30
C ALA A 611 -7.63 -32.96 -33.05
N HIS A 612 -8.46 -32.94 -34.09
CA HIS A 612 -8.62 -34.09 -34.99
C HIS A 612 -7.31 -34.44 -35.72
N ALA A 613 -6.60 -33.41 -36.20
CA ALA A 613 -5.29 -33.60 -36.85
C ALA A 613 -4.26 -34.25 -35.91
N ALA A 614 -4.21 -33.82 -34.65
CA ALA A 614 -3.34 -34.39 -33.62
C ALA A 614 -3.72 -35.83 -33.28
N ALA A 615 -5.02 -36.10 -33.13
CA ALA A 615 -5.51 -37.43 -32.75
C ALA A 615 -5.27 -38.50 -33.82
N GLU A 616 -5.31 -38.14 -35.11
CA GLU A 616 -4.98 -39.06 -36.22
C GLU A 616 -3.47 -39.34 -36.32
N TYR A 617 -2.62 -38.44 -35.80
CA TYR A 617 -1.18 -38.52 -35.96
C TYR A 617 -0.46 -39.14 -34.74
N PHE A 618 -0.85 -38.74 -33.53
CA PHE A 618 -0.24 -39.22 -32.28
C PHE A 618 -0.95 -40.48 -31.76
N THR A 619 -0.17 -41.41 -31.21
CA THR A 619 -0.69 -42.68 -30.68
C THR A 619 -1.38 -42.49 -29.34
N LYS A 620 -0.70 -41.85 -28.40
CA LYS A 620 -1.24 -41.50 -27.07
C LYS A 620 -0.69 -40.14 -26.67
N SER A 621 -1.54 -39.32 -26.09
CA SER A 621 -1.11 -38.03 -25.55
C SER A 621 -1.73 -37.78 -24.19
N CYS A 622 -1.21 -36.76 -23.50
CA CYS A 622 -1.99 -35.99 -22.55
C CYS A 622 -2.13 -34.56 -23.07
N ALA A 623 -3.34 -34.20 -23.48
CA ALA A 623 -3.74 -32.87 -23.92
C ALA A 623 -4.97 -32.41 -23.14
N PRO A 624 -4.77 -31.81 -21.95
CA PRO A 624 -5.85 -31.32 -21.10
C PRO A 624 -6.84 -30.43 -21.85
N GLY A 625 -8.12 -30.76 -21.79
CA GLY A 625 -9.20 -30.08 -22.53
C GLY A 625 -9.73 -30.85 -23.74
N ALA A 626 -9.10 -31.94 -24.17
CA ALA A 626 -9.51 -32.67 -25.38
C ALA A 626 -10.88 -33.39 -25.27
N LEU A 627 -11.39 -33.60 -24.05
CA LEU A 627 -12.74 -34.14 -23.81
C LEU A 627 -13.82 -33.05 -23.68
N SER A 628 -13.44 -31.76 -23.75
CA SER A 628 -14.37 -30.66 -23.57
C SER A 628 -14.83 -30.11 -24.92
N SER A 629 -16.16 -30.01 -25.09
CA SER A 629 -16.78 -29.34 -26.23
C SER A 629 -16.58 -27.82 -26.24
N GLU A 630 -15.96 -27.25 -25.20
CA GLU A 630 -15.56 -25.83 -25.17
C GLU A 630 -14.27 -25.55 -25.95
N TYR A 631 -13.47 -26.59 -26.23
CA TYR A 631 -12.15 -26.47 -26.87
C TYR A 631 -12.01 -27.31 -28.15
N VAL A 632 -12.89 -28.29 -28.36
CA VAL A 632 -12.89 -29.19 -29.51
C VAL A 632 -14.30 -29.20 -30.11
N ASP A 633 -14.40 -29.34 -31.44
CA ASP A 633 -15.70 -29.46 -32.12
C ASP A 633 -16.49 -30.65 -31.53
N SER A 634 -17.71 -30.40 -31.08
CA SER A 634 -18.60 -31.42 -30.53
C SER A 634 -18.84 -32.61 -31.47
N ASN A 635 -18.70 -32.42 -32.78
CA ASN A 635 -18.85 -33.48 -33.78
C ASN A 635 -17.64 -34.41 -33.86
N THR A 636 -16.47 -33.99 -33.36
CA THR A 636 -15.21 -34.76 -33.41
C THR A 636 -14.78 -35.28 -32.03
N VAL A 637 -15.59 -35.08 -31.00
CA VAL A 637 -15.41 -35.62 -29.64
C VAL A 637 -16.06 -37.02 -29.52
N PRO A 638 -15.43 -38.01 -28.86
CA PRO A 638 -14.21 -37.91 -28.06
C PRO A 638 -12.93 -38.36 -28.78
N GLN A 639 -11.86 -37.60 -28.57
CA GLN A 639 -10.48 -37.96 -28.94
C GLN A 639 -9.78 -38.61 -27.74
N ASP A 640 -10.23 -39.80 -27.35
CA ASP A 640 -9.76 -40.48 -26.12
C ASP A 640 -8.24 -40.70 -26.09
N ASN A 641 -7.63 -40.91 -27.27
CA ASN A 641 -6.20 -41.08 -27.40
C ASN A 641 -5.39 -39.87 -26.92
N LEU A 642 -5.93 -38.66 -27.08
CA LEU A 642 -5.30 -37.43 -26.60
C LEU A 642 -5.33 -37.28 -25.08
N CYS A 643 -6.09 -38.11 -24.38
CA CYS A 643 -6.20 -38.12 -22.92
C CYS A 643 -5.70 -39.43 -22.29
N HIS A 644 -5.10 -40.34 -23.08
CA HIS A 644 -4.66 -41.64 -22.59
C HIS A 644 -3.58 -41.54 -21.51
N LEU A 645 -2.64 -40.60 -21.64
CA LEU A 645 -1.51 -40.43 -20.71
C LEU A 645 -1.86 -39.55 -19.51
N CYS A 646 -3.01 -38.87 -19.49
CA CYS A 646 -3.38 -37.98 -18.39
C CYS A 646 -3.63 -38.77 -17.09
N HIS A 647 -3.27 -38.16 -15.96
CA HIS A 647 -3.21 -38.83 -14.66
C HIS A 647 -4.45 -38.59 -13.79
N GLY A 648 -5.19 -37.51 -14.04
CA GLY A 648 -6.37 -37.15 -13.26
C GLY A 648 -7.41 -38.29 -13.14
N ALA A 649 -8.09 -38.34 -12.00
CA ALA A 649 -9.10 -39.36 -11.72
C ALA A 649 -10.53 -38.88 -12.03
N SER A 650 -11.37 -39.79 -12.56
CA SER A 650 -12.80 -39.53 -12.82
C SER A 650 -13.00 -38.25 -13.66
N PHE A 651 -13.87 -37.33 -13.23
CA PHE A 651 -14.16 -36.07 -13.92
C PHE A 651 -12.98 -35.09 -13.98
N ARG A 652 -11.90 -35.33 -13.23
CA ARG A 652 -10.66 -34.52 -13.25
C ARG A 652 -9.71 -34.93 -14.37
N ARG A 653 -9.88 -36.15 -14.91
CA ARG A 653 -9.07 -36.68 -15.99
C ARG A 653 -9.15 -35.76 -17.21
N CYS A 654 -7.99 -35.32 -17.69
CA CYS A 654 -7.86 -34.50 -18.89
C CYS A 654 -8.62 -33.16 -18.82
N ARG A 655 -8.88 -32.65 -17.60
CA ARG A 655 -9.41 -31.28 -17.41
C ARG A 655 -8.35 -30.25 -17.69
N ARG A 656 -8.74 -29.14 -18.32
CA ARG A 656 -7.87 -28.00 -18.63
C ARG A 656 -7.79 -27.04 -17.43
N ASP A 657 -7.43 -27.56 -16.27
CA ASP A 657 -7.25 -26.80 -15.03
C ASP A 657 -6.27 -27.54 -14.09
N ALA A 658 -5.89 -26.93 -12.97
CA ALA A 658 -4.95 -27.52 -12.01
C ALA A 658 -5.49 -28.75 -11.25
N SER A 659 -6.68 -29.27 -11.57
CA SER A 659 -7.17 -30.54 -11.04
C SER A 659 -6.60 -31.76 -11.77
N GLU A 660 -6.00 -31.56 -12.95
CA GLU A 660 -5.21 -32.55 -13.70
C GLU A 660 -3.72 -32.34 -13.41
N ASP A 661 -3.06 -33.37 -12.88
CA ASP A 661 -1.64 -33.33 -12.49
C ASP A 661 -0.70 -33.02 -13.68
N TYR A 662 -1.12 -33.37 -14.90
CA TYR A 662 -0.34 -33.15 -16.13
C TYR A 662 -0.72 -31.86 -16.88
N TYR A 663 -1.50 -30.98 -16.26
CA TYR A 663 -1.84 -29.66 -16.81
C TYR A 663 -0.74 -28.61 -16.62
N GLY A 664 -0.64 -27.68 -17.58
CA GLY A 664 0.32 -26.58 -17.54
C GLY A 664 1.75 -26.99 -17.92
N HIS A 665 2.69 -26.06 -17.79
CA HIS A 665 4.08 -26.28 -18.22
C HIS A 665 4.79 -27.35 -17.39
N VAL A 666 4.67 -27.28 -16.06
CA VAL A 666 5.28 -28.27 -15.16
C VAL A 666 4.61 -29.64 -15.30
N GLY A 667 3.28 -29.67 -15.41
CA GLY A 667 2.52 -30.91 -15.60
C GLY A 667 2.86 -31.63 -16.91
N ALA A 668 3.09 -30.90 -18.00
CA ALA A 668 3.51 -31.51 -19.27
C ALA A 668 4.91 -32.16 -19.19
N ILE A 669 5.85 -31.60 -18.41
CA ILE A 669 7.14 -32.26 -18.18
C ILE A 669 6.94 -33.48 -17.27
N ARG A 670 6.10 -33.37 -16.23
CA ARG A 670 5.77 -34.49 -15.37
C ARG A 670 5.18 -35.67 -16.16
N CYS A 671 4.28 -35.41 -17.10
CA CYS A 671 3.74 -36.37 -18.05
C CYS A 671 4.85 -37.10 -18.85
N MET A 672 5.88 -36.39 -19.28
CA MET A 672 7.00 -37.00 -20.00
C MET A 672 7.88 -37.83 -19.06
N VAL A 673 8.15 -37.35 -17.85
CA VAL A 673 9.02 -38.03 -16.88
C VAL A 673 8.39 -39.33 -16.38
N GLU A 674 7.18 -39.28 -15.82
CA GLU A 674 6.50 -40.44 -15.19
C GLU A 674 5.30 -40.98 -15.99
N GLY A 675 4.65 -40.17 -16.83
CA GLY A 675 3.44 -40.54 -17.58
C GLY A 675 3.68 -41.33 -18.86
N GLY A 676 4.94 -41.65 -19.20
CA GLY A 676 5.31 -42.42 -20.39
C GLY A 676 5.26 -41.63 -21.71
N GLY A 677 5.32 -40.30 -21.64
CA GLY A 677 5.51 -39.44 -22.82
C GLY A 677 6.96 -39.42 -23.31
N ASP A 678 7.15 -39.32 -24.63
CA ASP A 678 8.46 -39.23 -25.28
C ASP A 678 8.89 -37.76 -25.45
N VAL A 679 7.93 -36.87 -25.69
CA VAL A 679 8.16 -35.43 -25.89
C VAL A 679 7.15 -34.58 -25.11
N ALA A 680 7.63 -33.49 -24.51
CA ALA A 680 6.81 -32.46 -23.87
C ALA A 680 6.95 -31.11 -24.59
N PHE A 681 5.82 -30.46 -24.90
CA PHE A 681 5.81 -29.12 -25.47
C PHE A 681 5.54 -28.08 -24.40
N VAL A 682 6.51 -27.23 -24.10
CA VAL A 682 6.49 -26.32 -22.94
C VAL A 682 7.24 -25.02 -23.25
N ARG A 683 7.25 -24.10 -22.28
CA ARG A 683 8.16 -22.96 -22.29
C ARG A 683 9.60 -23.38 -21.98
N HIS A 684 10.57 -22.65 -22.50
CA HIS A 684 11.99 -22.94 -22.30
C HIS A 684 12.49 -22.93 -20.84
N THR A 685 11.80 -22.27 -19.90
CA THR A 685 12.22 -22.23 -18.49
C THR A 685 11.77 -23.45 -17.69
N ALA A 686 10.68 -24.11 -18.11
CA ALA A 686 10.08 -25.20 -17.34
C ALA A 686 11.02 -26.39 -17.08
N PRO A 687 11.86 -26.85 -18.04
CA PRO A 687 12.86 -27.89 -17.78
C PRO A 687 13.84 -27.54 -16.66
N ALA A 688 14.24 -26.28 -16.57
CA ALA A 688 15.13 -25.80 -15.53
C ALA A 688 14.40 -25.55 -14.18
N GLU A 689 13.07 -25.49 -14.16
CA GLU A 689 12.28 -25.36 -12.91
C GLU A 689 12.13 -26.70 -12.19
N VAL A 690 12.12 -27.81 -12.95
CA VAL A 690 11.87 -29.16 -12.42
C VAL A 690 13.16 -29.98 -12.22
N SER A 691 14.28 -29.57 -12.80
CA SER A 691 15.57 -30.29 -12.70
C SER A 691 16.55 -29.63 -11.74
N GLY A 692 17.62 -30.36 -11.40
CA GLY A 692 18.73 -29.82 -10.60
C GLY A 692 18.38 -29.56 -9.14
N GLY A 693 17.47 -30.36 -8.57
CA GLY A 693 17.07 -30.30 -7.16
C GLY A 693 16.20 -29.09 -6.78
N ARG A 694 15.74 -28.31 -7.76
CA ARG A 694 14.85 -27.15 -7.54
C ARG A 694 13.44 -27.54 -7.09
N ARG A 695 12.97 -28.72 -7.51
CA ARG A 695 11.69 -29.30 -7.09
C ARG A 695 11.96 -30.57 -6.27
N ARG A 696 11.32 -30.67 -5.10
CA ARG A 696 11.57 -31.75 -4.12
C ARG A 696 10.59 -32.92 -4.21
N GLU A 697 9.62 -32.84 -5.10
CA GLU A 697 8.67 -33.93 -5.33
C GLU A 697 9.37 -35.17 -5.91
N TRP A 698 8.86 -36.34 -5.54
CA TRP A 698 9.47 -37.63 -5.84
C TRP A 698 9.74 -37.85 -7.34
N TRP A 699 8.87 -37.35 -8.21
CA TRP A 699 8.98 -37.52 -9.66
C TRP A 699 10.09 -36.65 -10.29
N ALA A 700 10.45 -35.53 -9.64
CA ALA A 700 11.42 -34.55 -10.14
C ALA A 700 12.74 -34.54 -9.35
N ARG A 701 12.76 -35.14 -8.15
CA ARG A 701 13.87 -35.06 -7.19
C ARG A 701 15.21 -35.48 -7.78
N ASP A 702 15.18 -36.56 -8.56
CA ASP A 702 16.38 -37.20 -9.11
C ASP A 702 16.63 -36.81 -10.58
N LEU A 703 15.91 -35.81 -11.10
CA LEU A 703 16.02 -35.33 -12.49
C LEU A 703 17.15 -34.31 -12.64
N LEU A 704 18.16 -34.65 -13.45
CA LEU A 704 19.28 -33.78 -13.74
C LEU A 704 19.00 -32.90 -14.97
N PRO A 705 19.59 -31.69 -15.04
CA PRO A 705 19.49 -30.84 -16.22
C PRO A 705 19.92 -31.53 -17.53
N ASP A 706 20.96 -32.37 -17.47
CA ASP A 706 21.49 -33.05 -18.65
C ASP A 706 20.60 -34.20 -19.13
N ASP A 707 19.70 -34.73 -18.28
CA ASP A 707 18.75 -35.78 -18.67
C ASP A 707 17.71 -35.28 -19.70
N LEU A 708 17.64 -33.97 -19.95
CA LEU A 708 16.68 -33.31 -20.81
C LEU A 708 17.38 -32.59 -21.97
N GLN A 709 16.84 -32.78 -23.18
CA GLN A 709 17.32 -32.13 -24.40
C GLN A 709 16.19 -31.42 -25.13
N LEU A 710 16.53 -30.38 -25.88
CA LEU A 710 15.60 -29.67 -26.76
C LEU A 710 15.62 -30.30 -28.16
N LEU A 711 14.45 -30.42 -28.77
CA LEU A 711 14.31 -30.84 -30.17
C LEU A 711 14.17 -29.61 -31.07
N CYS A 712 15.04 -29.51 -32.07
CA CYS A 712 15.15 -28.31 -32.90
C CYS A 712 14.40 -28.46 -34.23
N PRO A 713 13.90 -27.35 -34.82
CA PRO A 713 13.23 -27.37 -36.12
C PRO A 713 14.07 -27.91 -37.29
N ASP A 714 15.40 -27.85 -37.17
CA ASP A 714 16.33 -28.38 -38.18
C ASP A 714 16.57 -29.89 -38.06
N GLY A 715 15.89 -30.57 -37.14
CA GLY A 715 16.04 -32.00 -36.85
C GLY A 715 17.19 -32.30 -35.89
N THR A 716 17.94 -31.30 -35.44
CA THR A 716 19.01 -31.48 -34.45
C THR A 716 18.47 -31.49 -33.02
N ARG A 717 19.35 -31.82 -32.06
CA ARG A 717 19.08 -31.72 -30.63
C ARG A 717 20.05 -30.72 -30.01
N ALA A 718 19.57 -29.97 -29.03
CA ALA A 718 20.34 -28.94 -28.35
C ALA A 718 20.22 -29.06 -26.84
N LYS A 719 21.17 -28.47 -26.11
CA LYS A 719 21.09 -28.39 -24.66
C LYS A 719 20.02 -27.37 -24.23
N MET A 720 19.48 -27.53 -23.02
CA MET A 720 18.40 -26.66 -22.53
C MET A 720 18.71 -25.16 -22.60
N HIS A 721 19.96 -24.74 -22.38
CA HIS A 721 20.34 -23.33 -22.40
C HIS A 721 20.48 -22.74 -23.82
N GLU A 722 20.49 -23.57 -24.86
CA GLU A 722 20.57 -23.17 -26.26
C GLU A 722 19.20 -22.89 -26.89
N TYR A 723 18.16 -22.76 -26.05
CA TYR A 723 16.77 -22.50 -26.46
C TYR A 723 16.60 -21.31 -27.42
N LYS A 724 17.51 -20.32 -27.41
CA LYS A 724 17.45 -19.17 -28.32
C LYS A 724 17.63 -19.58 -29.79
N ASN A 725 18.41 -20.62 -30.04
CA ASN A 725 18.66 -21.17 -31.38
C ASN A 725 17.77 -22.39 -31.66
N CYS A 726 17.28 -23.07 -30.61
CA CYS A 726 16.44 -24.25 -30.70
C CYS A 726 15.06 -24.01 -30.06
N ASN A 727 14.12 -23.45 -30.84
CA ASN A 727 12.75 -23.16 -30.39
C ASN A 727 11.74 -23.19 -31.55
N LEU A 728 10.46 -23.30 -31.20
CA LEU A 728 9.33 -23.28 -32.14
C LEU A 728 8.82 -21.86 -32.41
N GLY A 729 9.15 -20.90 -31.56
CA GLY A 729 8.77 -19.51 -31.70
C GLY A 729 8.71 -18.73 -30.39
N LYS A 730 8.50 -17.42 -30.50
CA LYS A 730 8.34 -16.50 -29.36
C LYS A 730 6.87 -16.36 -28.97
N VAL A 731 6.58 -16.60 -27.71
CA VAL A 731 5.26 -16.51 -27.11
C VAL A 731 5.22 -15.30 -26.18
N PRO A 732 4.23 -14.39 -26.30
CA PRO A 732 4.07 -13.34 -25.31
C PRO A 732 3.75 -13.94 -23.94
N GLY A 733 4.15 -13.27 -22.86
CA GLY A 733 3.77 -13.68 -21.51
C GLY A 733 2.27 -13.58 -21.30
N SER A 734 1.76 -14.37 -20.35
CA SER A 734 0.35 -14.39 -19.96
C SER A 734 -0.14 -12.99 -19.60
N VAL A 735 -1.39 -12.70 -19.93
CA VAL A 735 -1.97 -11.36 -19.78
C VAL A 735 -3.22 -11.38 -18.92
N MET A 736 -3.38 -10.34 -18.10
CA MET A 736 -4.65 -10.08 -17.44
C MET A 736 -5.56 -9.33 -18.40
N MET A 737 -6.79 -9.80 -18.55
CA MET A 737 -7.79 -9.17 -19.40
C MET A 737 -9.08 -8.90 -18.65
N GLY A 738 -9.75 -7.81 -19.00
CA GLY A 738 -11.05 -7.40 -18.47
C GLY A 738 -11.91 -6.73 -19.53
N ARG A 739 -13.06 -6.19 -19.12
CA ARG A 739 -13.92 -5.37 -20.00
C ARG A 739 -13.21 -4.07 -20.40
N ALA A 740 -13.57 -3.53 -21.56
CA ALA A 740 -13.00 -2.30 -22.12
C ALA A 740 -13.42 -1.03 -21.35
N ASN A 741 -12.98 -0.90 -20.10
CA ASN A 741 -13.18 0.28 -19.25
C ASN A 741 -11.83 0.71 -18.66
N HIS A 742 -11.21 1.72 -19.26
CA HIS A 742 -9.85 2.14 -18.89
C HIS A 742 -9.71 2.51 -17.41
N THR A 743 -10.69 3.19 -16.82
CA THR A 743 -10.64 3.64 -15.42
C THR A 743 -10.67 2.45 -14.44
N GLU A 744 -11.54 1.47 -14.70
CA GLU A 744 -11.58 0.24 -13.89
C GLU A 744 -10.28 -0.56 -14.04
N LEU A 745 -9.82 -0.74 -15.28
CA LEU A 745 -8.59 -1.47 -15.58
C LEU A 745 -7.34 -0.81 -14.97
N ASP A 746 -7.27 0.53 -14.95
CA ASP A 746 -6.20 1.27 -14.28
C ASP A 746 -6.25 1.04 -12.77
N THR A 747 -7.45 1.02 -12.19
CA THR A 747 -7.66 0.75 -10.77
C THR A 747 -7.22 -0.67 -10.39
N TYR A 748 -7.57 -1.68 -11.21
CA TYR A 748 -7.10 -3.05 -11.02
C TYR A 748 -5.59 -3.19 -11.24
N SER A 749 -5.03 -2.44 -12.19
CA SER A 749 -3.58 -2.38 -12.41
C SER A 749 -2.86 -1.90 -11.16
N ASN A 750 -3.31 -0.77 -10.59
CA ASN A 750 -2.71 -0.20 -9.39
C ASN A 750 -2.81 -1.19 -8.22
N LEU A 751 -3.97 -1.83 -8.00
CA LEU A 751 -4.13 -2.87 -6.99
C LEU A 751 -3.08 -3.97 -7.11
N MET A 752 -2.85 -4.48 -8.32
CA MET A 752 -1.86 -5.54 -8.57
C MET A 752 -0.41 -5.05 -8.46
N ILE A 753 -0.12 -3.78 -8.75
CA ILE A 753 1.19 -3.18 -8.47
C ILE A 753 1.46 -3.14 -6.95
N TYR A 754 0.49 -2.69 -6.16
CA TYR A 754 0.62 -2.71 -4.69
C TYR A 754 0.75 -4.12 -4.15
N ALA A 755 -0.04 -5.05 -4.68
CA ALA A 755 0.00 -6.46 -4.32
C ALA A 755 1.41 -7.03 -4.52
N GLN A 756 2.02 -6.83 -5.70
CA GLN A 756 3.35 -7.39 -5.98
C GLN A 756 4.48 -6.68 -5.21
N GLN A 757 4.31 -5.40 -4.84
CA GLN A 757 5.32 -4.72 -4.02
C GLN A 757 5.41 -5.32 -2.62
N LEU A 758 4.27 -5.73 -2.05
CA LEU A 758 4.18 -6.34 -0.72
C LEU A 758 4.41 -7.86 -0.75
N TYR A 759 3.91 -8.54 -1.79
CA TYR A 759 3.78 -10.01 -1.85
C TYR A 759 4.40 -10.62 -3.12
N GLY A 760 5.23 -9.89 -3.85
CA GLY A 760 5.92 -10.37 -5.06
C GLY A 760 7.12 -11.26 -4.79
N ALA A 761 7.45 -11.54 -3.52
CA ALA A 761 8.54 -12.45 -3.17
C ALA A 761 8.30 -13.86 -3.77
N THR A 762 9.34 -14.42 -4.39
CA THR A 762 9.32 -15.77 -5.00
C THR A 762 9.54 -16.90 -3.98
N ALA A 763 9.67 -16.56 -2.69
CA ALA A 763 9.79 -17.50 -1.59
C ALA A 763 8.74 -17.14 -0.52
N SER A 764 8.01 -18.14 -0.04
CA SER A 764 7.03 -17.99 1.03
C SER A 764 7.54 -18.63 2.32
N ASP A 765 7.46 -17.92 3.44
CA ASP A 765 7.35 -18.52 4.77
C ASP A 765 5.90 -18.98 5.01
N GLU A 766 5.66 -19.93 5.92
CA GLU A 766 4.35 -20.50 6.25
C GLU A 766 3.34 -19.41 6.69
N PHE A 767 3.84 -18.29 7.20
CA PHE A 767 3.06 -17.13 7.66
C PHE A 767 2.91 -16.01 6.62
N SER A 768 3.49 -16.17 5.42
CA SER A 768 3.53 -15.11 4.39
C SER A 768 2.89 -15.56 3.08
N PHE A 769 2.14 -14.66 2.45
CA PHE A 769 1.57 -14.89 1.12
C PHE A 769 2.54 -14.43 0.02
N SER A 770 2.70 -15.25 -1.02
CA SER A 770 3.52 -14.97 -2.20
C SER A 770 2.69 -15.10 -3.48
N MET A 771 2.72 -14.08 -4.33
CA MET A 771 1.93 -14.05 -5.58
C MET A 771 2.48 -15.03 -6.63
N PHE A 772 3.80 -15.02 -6.85
CA PHE A 772 4.48 -15.77 -7.90
C PHE A 772 5.06 -17.11 -7.39
N TYR A 773 4.42 -17.71 -6.39
CA TYR A 773 4.80 -19.02 -5.87
C TYR A 773 3.55 -19.87 -5.67
N SER A 774 3.65 -21.15 -6.01
CA SER A 774 2.59 -22.14 -5.88
C SER A 774 3.07 -23.28 -5.00
N GLN A 775 2.24 -23.67 -4.02
CA GLN A 775 2.60 -24.74 -3.09
C GLN A 775 2.50 -26.11 -3.78
N PRO A 776 3.53 -26.98 -3.67
CA PRO A 776 3.46 -28.35 -4.14
C PRO A 776 2.24 -29.09 -3.60
N PRO A 777 1.61 -29.98 -4.39
CA PRO A 777 2.06 -30.48 -5.70
C PRO A 777 1.76 -29.56 -6.89
N TYR A 778 1.02 -28.46 -6.68
CA TYR A 778 0.60 -27.56 -7.75
C TYR A 778 1.75 -26.69 -8.27
N ALA A 779 1.56 -26.14 -9.47
CA ALA A 779 2.46 -25.20 -10.11
C ALA A 779 1.64 -24.17 -10.91
N ASP A 780 2.21 -22.98 -11.10
CA ASP A 780 1.63 -21.91 -11.93
C ASP A 780 0.16 -21.56 -11.57
N LEU A 781 -0.21 -21.57 -10.28
CA LEU A 781 -1.55 -21.23 -9.82
C LEU A 781 -1.81 -19.73 -9.96
N ILE A 782 -2.84 -19.34 -10.73
CA ILE A 782 -3.18 -17.95 -11.09
C ILE A 782 -2.10 -17.27 -11.91
N PHE A 783 -0.87 -17.21 -11.41
CA PHE A 783 0.32 -16.64 -12.05
C PHE A 783 1.36 -17.73 -12.21
N SER A 784 2.23 -17.56 -13.20
CA SER A 784 3.36 -18.46 -13.34
C SER A 784 4.37 -18.32 -12.21
N ASP A 785 4.92 -19.44 -11.75
CA ASP A 785 5.97 -19.45 -10.72
C ASP A 785 7.32 -18.90 -11.23
N ALA A 786 7.48 -18.77 -12.55
CA ALA A 786 8.65 -18.08 -13.14
C ALA A 786 8.41 -16.59 -13.42
N ALA A 787 7.20 -16.09 -13.17
CA ALA A 787 6.93 -14.66 -13.25
C ALA A 787 7.65 -13.95 -12.10
N VAL A 788 8.31 -12.83 -12.41
CA VAL A 788 9.00 -12.00 -11.41
C VAL A 788 8.17 -10.77 -11.06
N ARG A 789 7.37 -10.28 -12.01
CA ARG A 789 6.51 -9.11 -11.82
C ARG A 789 5.41 -9.06 -12.86
N LEU A 790 4.38 -8.29 -12.55
CA LEU A 790 3.34 -7.86 -13.48
C LEU A 790 3.66 -6.45 -13.98
N LYS A 791 3.61 -6.26 -15.30
CA LYS A 791 3.81 -4.97 -15.95
C LYS A 791 2.48 -4.44 -16.48
N PRO A 792 2.05 -3.24 -16.06
CA PRO A 792 0.84 -2.61 -16.60
C PRO A 792 1.06 -2.17 -18.04
N LEU A 793 0.03 -2.31 -18.85
CA LEU A 793 0.02 -1.94 -20.25
C LEU A 793 -0.53 -0.51 -20.40
N PRO A 794 0.24 0.41 -21.02
CA PRO A 794 -0.27 1.73 -21.39
C PRO A 794 -1.52 1.62 -22.27
N HIS A 795 -2.43 2.60 -22.19
CA HIS A 795 -3.70 2.56 -22.93
C HIS A 795 -3.53 2.28 -24.44
N LYS A 796 -2.49 2.82 -25.07
CA LYS A 796 -2.17 2.61 -26.50
C LYS A 796 -1.72 1.17 -26.84
N GLN A 797 -1.29 0.40 -25.85
CA GLN A 797 -0.79 -0.97 -25.99
C GLN A 797 -1.81 -2.03 -25.52
N ARG A 798 -3.00 -1.61 -25.08
CA ARG A 798 -4.08 -2.51 -24.64
C ARG A 798 -4.81 -3.13 -25.83
N SER A 799 -4.09 -3.85 -26.68
CA SER A 799 -4.65 -4.59 -27.81
C SER A 799 -4.00 -5.97 -27.89
N ALA A 800 -4.83 -7.00 -27.99
CA ALA A 800 -4.37 -8.38 -28.14
C ALA A 800 -3.52 -8.55 -29.41
N ASP A 801 -3.85 -7.86 -30.51
CA ASP A 801 -3.09 -7.94 -31.76
C ASP A 801 -1.68 -7.36 -31.62
N ILE A 802 -1.54 -6.27 -30.86
CA ILE A 802 -0.23 -5.63 -30.60
C ILE A 802 0.63 -6.57 -29.76
N ILE A 803 0.06 -7.18 -28.72
CA ILE A 803 0.79 -8.07 -27.81
C ILE A 803 1.15 -9.41 -28.48
N ALA A 804 0.20 -10.00 -29.23
CA ALA A 804 0.39 -11.28 -29.90
C ALA A 804 1.44 -11.21 -31.04
N GLY A 805 1.60 -10.03 -31.64
CA GLY A 805 2.42 -9.86 -32.83
C GLY A 805 1.86 -10.63 -34.03
N LYS A 806 2.67 -10.84 -35.07
CA LYS A 806 2.23 -11.48 -36.33
C LYS A 806 2.27 -13.01 -36.29
N ALA A 807 3.15 -13.59 -35.47
CA ALA A 807 3.42 -15.03 -35.48
C ALA A 807 2.30 -15.83 -34.80
N LEU A 808 1.87 -15.42 -33.61
CA LEU A 808 0.89 -16.15 -32.82
C LEU A 808 -0.49 -16.22 -33.50
N PRO A 809 -1.09 -15.13 -34.03
CA PRO A 809 -2.37 -15.22 -34.74
C PRO A 809 -2.28 -16.09 -36.00
N ARG A 810 -1.14 -16.07 -36.70
CA ARG A 810 -0.91 -16.92 -37.88
C ARG A 810 -0.86 -18.39 -37.48
N ALA A 811 -0.13 -18.73 -36.43
CA ALA A 811 -0.06 -20.10 -35.91
C ALA A 811 -1.44 -20.57 -35.42
N ALA A 812 -2.17 -19.73 -34.67
CA ALA A 812 -3.49 -20.04 -34.16
C ALA A 812 -4.49 -20.39 -35.27
N ARG A 813 -4.49 -19.66 -36.39
CA ARG A 813 -5.36 -19.96 -37.56
C ARG A 813 -5.11 -21.30 -38.22
N ILE A 814 -3.88 -21.80 -38.16
CA ILE A 814 -3.53 -23.10 -38.76
C ILE A 814 -4.12 -24.23 -37.91
N VAL A 815 -4.20 -24.01 -36.59
CA VAL A 815 -4.55 -25.03 -35.59
C VAL A 815 -6.02 -24.98 -35.19
N SER A 816 -6.66 -23.81 -35.18
CA SER A 816 -8.05 -23.62 -34.75
C SER A 816 -8.78 -22.59 -35.60
N CYS A 817 -10.04 -22.88 -35.92
CA CYS A 817 -10.98 -21.94 -36.54
C CYS A 817 -11.35 -20.75 -35.64
N ASP A 818 -11.20 -20.90 -34.32
CA ASP A 818 -11.63 -19.88 -33.35
C ASP A 818 -10.61 -18.72 -33.24
N ALA A 819 -9.55 -18.75 -34.06
CA ALA A 819 -8.57 -17.69 -34.13
C ALA A 819 -9.09 -16.50 -34.96
N PRO A 820 -8.84 -15.24 -34.53
CA PRO A 820 -9.36 -14.07 -35.23
C PRO A 820 -8.91 -13.99 -36.69
N GLN A 821 -9.85 -13.69 -37.60
CA GLN A 821 -9.52 -13.21 -38.94
C GLN A 821 -8.81 -11.86 -38.82
N SER A 822 -7.76 -11.63 -39.62
CA SER A 822 -7.02 -10.37 -39.55
C SER A 822 -7.99 -9.29 -39.96
N ALA A 823 -8.37 -8.44 -39.02
CA ALA A 823 -9.12 -7.24 -39.33
C ALA A 823 -8.26 -6.43 -40.30
N TYR A 824 -8.73 -6.33 -41.54
CA TYR A 824 -8.38 -5.23 -42.43
C TYR A 824 -8.75 -3.93 -41.73
N TYR A 825 -7.80 -3.31 -41.04
CA TYR A 825 -7.74 -1.87 -40.88
C TYR A 825 -6.29 -1.43 -41.11
N ILE A 826 -6.14 -0.66 -42.19
CA ILE A 826 -4.92 -0.07 -42.68
C ILE A 826 -4.46 0.97 -41.66
N ALA A 827 -3.43 0.65 -40.88
CA ALA A 827 -2.33 1.59 -40.71
C ALA A 827 -1.25 1.12 -41.67
N ALA A 828 -1.10 1.84 -42.79
CA ALA A 828 0.00 1.62 -43.70
C ALA A 828 1.29 2.00 -42.98
N ASP A 829 1.97 1.02 -42.36
CA ASP A 829 3.40 1.13 -42.08
C ASP A 829 4.14 0.16 -42.99
N THR A 830 4.95 0.75 -43.84
CA THR A 830 5.62 0.21 -45.03
C THR A 830 6.82 -0.69 -44.75
N ASN A 831 6.99 -1.19 -43.52
CA ASN A 831 8.23 -1.83 -43.10
C ASN A 831 8.15 -3.36 -42.98
N PHE A 832 7.68 -4.06 -44.02
CA PHE A 832 8.04 -5.48 -44.20
C PHE A 832 7.81 -6.03 -45.60
N LEU A 833 8.37 -5.41 -46.65
CA LEU A 833 8.77 -6.12 -47.87
C LEU A 833 9.94 -5.35 -48.50
N SER A 834 11.18 -5.77 -48.21
CA SER A 834 12.26 -5.98 -49.20
C SER A 834 13.69 -5.64 -48.78
N ALA A 835 14.48 -6.68 -48.57
CA ALA A 835 15.88 -6.65 -49.01
C ALA A 835 16.02 -7.18 -50.46
N ALA A 836 15.07 -7.99 -50.94
CA ALA A 836 15.10 -8.57 -52.29
C ALA A 836 14.53 -7.66 -53.40
N TYR A 837 13.54 -6.81 -53.10
CA TYR A 837 12.93 -5.86 -54.06
C TYR A 837 13.77 -4.58 -54.26
N ARG A 838 14.56 -4.15 -53.26
CA ARG A 838 15.41 -2.94 -53.36
C ARG A 838 16.56 -3.09 -54.38
N ASN A 839 17.02 -4.32 -54.62
CA ASN A 839 18.04 -4.61 -55.62
C ASN A 839 17.44 -4.89 -57.02
N GLY A 840 16.18 -5.35 -57.10
CA GLY A 840 15.51 -5.59 -58.38
C GLY A 840 15.02 -4.31 -59.07
N VAL A 841 14.47 -3.37 -58.32
CA VAL A 841 13.90 -2.13 -58.91
C VAL A 841 14.99 -1.16 -59.38
N VAL A 842 16.13 -1.08 -58.68
CA VAL A 842 17.27 -0.26 -59.12
C VAL A 842 17.91 -0.84 -60.38
N GLY A 843 18.00 -2.17 -60.50
CA GLY A 843 18.51 -2.83 -61.70
C GLY A 843 17.66 -2.58 -62.96
N VAL A 844 16.33 -2.62 -62.82
CA VAL A 844 15.40 -2.39 -63.95
C VAL A 844 15.36 -0.91 -64.36
N VAL A 845 15.44 0.02 -63.41
CA VAL A 845 15.46 1.46 -63.71
C VAL A 845 16.77 1.89 -64.36
N VAL A 846 17.91 1.32 -63.94
CA VAL A 846 19.22 1.58 -64.58
C VAL A 846 19.28 0.96 -65.98
N ALA A 847 18.73 -0.25 -66.17
CA ALA A 847 18.66 -0.88 -67.50
C ALA A 847 17.78 -0.08 -68.48
N MET A 848 16.63 0.42 -68.01
CA MET A 848 15.74 1.27 -68.83
C MET A 848 16.38 2.63 -69.13
N ALA A 849 17.10 3.23 -68.17
CA ALA A 849 17.80 4.50 -68.41
C ALA A 849 18.94 4.34 -69.43
N ILE A 850 19.71 3.24 -69.37
CA ILE A 850 20.77 2.94 -70.34
C ILE A 850 20.18 2.65 -71.73
N PHE A 851 19.04 1.95 -71.80
CA PHE A 851 18.34 1.67 -73.05
C PHE A 851 17.79 2.94 -73.72
N VAL A 852 17.26 3.88 -72.94
CA VAL A 852 16.78 5.18 -73.45
C VAL A 852 17.95 6.07 -73.91
N VAL A 853 19.08 6.07 -73.20
CA VAL A 853 20.28 6.81 -73.63
C VAL A 853 20.90 6.21 -74.91
N ALA A 854 20.80 4.89 -75.10
CA ALA A 854 21.23 4.23 -76.33
C ALA A 854 20.29 4.45 -77.53
N LEU A 855 19.04 4.81 -77.31
CA LEU A 855 18.07 5.16 -78.36
C LEU A 855 18.09 6.65 -78.75
N VAL A 856 18.73 7.50 -77.94
CA VAL A 856 18.82 8.96 -78.15
C VAL A 856 20.23 9.40 -78.61
N ARG A 857 21.15 8.44 -78.80
CA ARG A 857 22.37 8.60 -79.59
C ARG A 857 22.20 7.89 -80.93
#